data_AF-A0A951T797-F1
#
_entry.id   AF-A0A951T797-F1
#
_cell.length_a   1.000
_cell.length_b   1.000
_cell.length_c   1.000
_cell.angle_alpha   90.00
_cell.angle_beta   90.00
_cell.angle_gamma   90.00
#
_symmetry.space_group_name_H-M   'P 1'
#
loop_
_entity.id
_entity.type
_entity.pdbx_description
1 polymer ?
#
loop_
_entity_poly.entity_id
_entity_poly.type
_entity_poly.pdbx_seq_one_letter_code
_entity_poly.pdbx_strand_id
1 'polypeptide(L)'
;MVSCRLFLDALLLSSMAFAAVSPWEAAEERAMEANRAVVYCLNYANGWLAHADPASGLLPRRLNQDLFWNAKDCAADNFPFLLLTAHMTGQHHLKNAALRLLEQERALCMRVDSLPDTYHFDRQGFADGPPKMDEVVFGAAEYAKDGLMPAVEWLGPGPWLDRMVEMVDDIWKHALVDTPHGPLPSPVLEVNGDLLQVMSRLFWITGDIKYRDWCFRIADHYLLHETLLDTEKIPLRDHGCEIVGGLSETYVIAAKTAPEKRDAYRAPLHALLDAILEKGTFEDGMMPNSFNPLTGEKDAKSISDGWGYVYNAFLTVAEVDGHAPYKAAVEKALRNIHRHLGANWEGYRGDGYADSVEGAVNLLNRIPVKSAFEWAAQSLEFIYAIQRPDGTAEGWYGDGNSARTMMMFALHRTQGVTALPWRADVRLGAALDDAGTLHLVLSSDWAWNGLLKFDVPRHREWFNLPFDYPRINQFPEWFTVDRDAEYMVSLNGGAETRMRGPELAQLPATVEAGGQLRLTVRALDRQSLQSHADDTPWRLAEFAANTREEAEAWQEITRKKCMDLLGIAAPLSSPADSSVKSEVLEETAHDGYRLRKVTLQQLFGNRTITVLVGLPELECNRGLPAVLCVPGHGSTPADVFDGNSIYKGFAGVLAKSGFVVLAADTAYHDKAPGFKTLMGQRVYDLVRCVDYLSALPEVDPLRVGCAGLSLGGEMTMWLAALDTRLAATCSAGFLTFMNQMETSHCMCWKEKGLRELVDFPDIYALIAPRRLQCQIGEKEPVNQFTPVLARRAFREIQKCYTLLGASERAELAVHPGAHEIALERLSAFMAGALTPNGGNTVE
;
A
#
# COMPACT_ATOMS: atom_id res chain seq x y z
N MET A 1 0.44 -55.62 29.68
CA MET A 1 1.43 -55.19 28.66
C MET A 1 1.09 -55.97 27.41
N VAL A 2 0.55 -55.44 26.32
CA VAL A 2 0.73 -54.17 25.62
C VAL A 2 -0.57 -53.90 24.86
N SER A 3 -1.26 -52.80 25.15
CA SER A 3 -2.30 -52.22 24.28
C SER A 3 -2.49 -50.76 24.68
N CYS A 4 -1.56 -49.90 24.24
CA CYS A 4 -1.62 -48.45 24.45
C CYS A 4 -0.70 -47.70 23.46
N ARG A 5 -0.63 -48.13 22.19
CA ARG A 5 0.28 -47.56 21.18
C ARG A 5 -0.30 -47.32 19.79
N LEU A 6 -1.63 -47.35 19.62
CA LEU A 6 -2.26 -47.11 18.31
C LEU A 6 -3.10 -45.82 18.23
N PHE A 7 -3.01 -44.94 19.23
CA PHE A 7 -3.74 -43.66 19.24
C PHE A 7 -2.84 -42.41 19.24
N LEU A 8 -1.51 -42.55 19.15
CA LEU A 8 -0.59 -41.41 19.16
C LEU A 8 0.01 -41.04 17.79
N ASP A 9 -0.15 -41.87 16.75
CA ASP A 9 0.46 -41.62 15.44
C ASP A 9 -0.49 -40.94 14.43
N ALA A 10 -1.72 -40.61 14.82
CA ALA A 10 -2.69 -39.88 13.99
C ALA A 10 -2.74 -38.36 14.27
N LEU A 11 -1.90 -37.85 15.19
CA LEU A 11 -1.88 -36.44 15.62
C LEU A 11 -0.64 -35.66 15.16
N LEU A 12 0.19 -36.24 14.28
CA LEU A 12 1.44 -35.64 13.79
C LEU A 12 1.49 -35.44 12.27
N LEU A 13 0.37 -35.58 11.56
CA LEU A 13 0.26 -35.35 10.11
C LEU A 13 -0.95 -34.46 9.78
N SER A 14 -1.00 -33.26 10.38
CA SER A 14 -1.71 -32.12 9.79
C SER A 14 -0.77 -30.92 9.74
N SER A 15 0.35 -31.05 9.02
CA SER A 15 0.85 -29.89 8.31
C SER A 15 -0.25 -29.55 7.30
N MET A 16 -1.12 -28.59 7.64
CA MET A 16 -1.97 -27.94 6.66
C MET A 16 -1.05 -27.37 5.59
N ALA A 17 -0.83 -28.14 4.53
CA ALA A 17 -0.32 -27.60 3.29
C ALA A 17 -1.44 -26.66 2.82
N PHE A 18 -1.25 -25.36 3.02
CA PHE A 18 -2.04 -24.35 2.34
C PHE A 18 -2.07 -24.74 0.86
N ALA A 19 -3.24 -25.10 0.33
CA ALA A 19 -3.35 -25.37 -1.09
C ALA A 19 -2.93 -24.09 -1.81
N ALA A 20 -1.88 -24.18 -2.62
CA ALA A 20 -1.41 -23.05 -3.42
C ALA A 20 -2.56 -22.56 -4.31
N VAL A 21 -2.82 -21.25 -4.29
CA VAL A 21 -3.85 -20.61 -5.13
C VAL A 21 -3.58 -20.97 -6.59
N SER A 22 -4.62 -21.38 -7.34
CA SER A 22 -4.44 -21.73 -8.75
C SER A 22 -3.95 -20.50 -9.55
N PRO A 23 -3.06 -20.65 -10.55
CA PRO A 23 -2.69 -19.56 -11.44
C PRO A 23 -3.90 -18.85 -12.10
N TRP A 24 -5.01 -19.59 -12.31
CA TRP A 24 -6.25 -19.01 -12.82
C TRP A 24 -6.97 -18.12 -11.81
N GLU A 25 -7.04 -18.53 -10.54
CA GLU A 25 -7.64 -17.73 -9.46
C GLU A 25 -6.82 -16.47 -9.22
N ALA A 26 -5.49 -16.59 -9.22
CA ALA A 26 -4.59 -15.44 -9.13
C ALA A 26 -4.76 -14.48 -10.32
N ALA A 27 -4.90 -15.00 -11.55
CA ALA A 27 -5.15 -14.17 -12.73
C ALA A 27 -6.50 -13.43 -12.65
N GLU A 28 -7.54 -14.05 -12.11
CA GLU A 28 -8.87 -13.45 -11.92
C GLU A 28 -8.87 -12.33 -10.86
N GLU A 29 -8.22 -12.55 -9.71
CA GLU A 29 -8.04 -11.51 -8.68
C GLU A 29 -7.29 -10.30 -9.24
N ARG A 30 -6.15 -10.57 -9.91
CA ARG A 30 -5.33 -9.54 -10.55
C ARG A 30 -6.08 -8.78 -11.65
N ALA A 31 -7.05 -9.41 -12.32
CA ALA A 31 -7.86 -8.75 -13.35
C ALA A 31 -8.73 -7.62 -12.78
N MET A 32 -9.24 -7.79 -11.57
CA MET A 32 -10.01 -6.75 -10.87
C MET A 32 -9.12 -5.58 -10.45
N GLU A 33 -7.93 -5.88 -9.92
CA GLU A 33 -6.96 -4.89 -9.50
C GLU A 33 -6.42 -4.06 -10.69
N ALA A 34 -6.09 -4.74 -11.80
CA ALA A 34 -5.67 -4.09 -13.04
C ALA A 34 -6.77 -3.19 -13.61
N ASN A 35 -8.03 -3.66 -13.64
CA ASN A 35 -9.15 -2.85 -14.11
C ASN A 35 -9.31 -1.57 -13.31
N ARG A 36 -9.26 -1.66 -11.98
CA ARG A 36 -9.38 -0.48 -11.13
C ARG A 36 -8.26 0.54 -11.40
N ALA A 37 -7.03 0.08 -11.57
CA ALA A 37 -5.88 0.94 -11.88
C ALA A 37 -6.01 1.60 -13.26
N VAL A 38 -6.37 0.84 -14.30
CA VAL A 38 -6.55 1.39 -15.66
C VAL A 38 -7.72 2.36 -15.72
N VAL A 39 -8.82 2.10 -15.01
CA VAL A 39 -9.96 3.01 -14.91
C VAL A 39 -9.58 4.30 -14.18
N TYR A 40 -8.76 4.23 -13.12
CA TYR A 40 -8.20 5.43 -12.48
C TYR A 40 -7.44 6.29 -13.50
N CYS A 41 -6.55 5.69 -14.30
CA CYS A 41 -5.79 6.40 -15.33
C CYS A 41 -6.71 7.04 -16.38
N LEU A 42 -7.76 6.34 -16.83
CA LEU A 42 -8.76 6.88 -17.76
C LEU A 42 -9.49 8.10 -17.18
N ASN A 43 -9.90 8.04 -15.92
CA ASN A 43 -10.58 9.14 -15.25
C ASN A 43 -9.64 10.33 -15.09
N TYR A 44 -8.40 10.09 -14.64
CA TYR A 44 -7.33 11.09 -14.59
C TYR A 44 -7.16 11.80 -15.93
N ALA A 45 -7.01 11.04 -17.01
CA ALA A 45 -6.71 11.61 -18.32
C ALA A 45 -7.85 12.46 -18.87
N ASN A 46 -9.10 12.00 -18.70
CA ASN A 46 -10.26 12.78 -19.11
C ASN A 46 -10.47 14.02 -18.22
N GLY A 47 -10.27 13.89 -16.91
CA GLY A 47 -10.40 14.98 -15.94
C GLY A 47 -9.43 16.11 -16.24
N TRP A 48 -8.14 15.80 -16.44
CA TRP A 48 -7.13 16.81 -16.77
C TRP A 48 -7.34 17.46 -18.14
N LEU A 49 -7.71 16.69 -19.16
CA LEU A 49 -7.99 17.26 -20.49
C LEU A 49 -9.19 18.21 -20.50
N ALA A 50 -10.15 18.06 -19.56
CA ALA A 50 -11.25 19.01 -19.40
C ALA A 50 -10.78 20.40 -18.90
N HIS A 51 -9.56 20.49 -18.37
CA HIS A 51 -8.93 21.70 -17.86
C HIS A 51 -7.81 22.26 -18.77
N ALA A 52 -7.65 21.72 -19.98
CA ALA A 52 -6.73 22.31 -20.95
C ALA A 52 -7.13 23.76 -21.26
N ASP A 53 -6.16 24.67 -21.30
CA ASP A 53 -6.38 26.06 -21.64
C ASP A 53 -6.96 26.16 -23.06
N PRO A 54 -8.12 26.80 -23.28
CA PRO A 54 -8.79 26.77 -24.57
C PRO A 54 -8.02 27.50 -25.69
N ALA A 55 -7.10 28.40 -25.35
CA ALA A 55 -6.34 29.17 -26.35
C ALA A 55 -5.06 28.45 -26.79
N SER A 56 -4.27 27.95 -25.83
CA SER A 56 -3.01 27.25 -26.09
C SER A 56 -3.16 25.74 -26.23
N GLY A 57 -4.22 25.16 -25.67
CA GLY A 57 -4.39 23.70 -25.54
C GLY A 57 -3.48 23.05 -24.49
N LEU A 58 -2.65 23.82 -23.77
CA LEU A 58 -1.73 23.32 -22.75
C LEU A 58 -2.43 23.10 -21.40
N LEU A 59 -1.82 22.28 -20.54
CA LEU A 59 -2.33 21.99 -19.20
C LEU A 59 -1.70 22.91 -18.15
N PRO A 60 -2.49 23.45 -17.21
CA PRO A 60 -1.97 24.28 -16.13
C PRO A 60 -1.18 23.45 -15.12
N ARG A 61 -0.22 24.09 -14.44
CA ARG A 61 0.50 23.50 -13.30
C ARG A 61 -0.45 23.15 -12.16
N ARG A 62 -1.39 24.04 -11.82
CA ARG A 62 -2.41 23.81 -10.78
C ARG A 62 -3.76 24.34 -11.22
N LEU A 63 -4.81 23.54 -11.06
CA LEU A 63 -6.16 23.86 -11.56
C LEU A 63 -6.76 25.15 -10.97
N ASN A 64 -6.35 25.54 -9.76
CA ASN A 64 -6.98 26.63 -9.01
C ASN A 64 -6.07 27.84 -8.72
N GLN A 65 -4.81 27.84 -9.16
CA GLN A 65 -3.86 28.89 -8.78
C GLN A 65 -2.82 29.20 -9.84
N ASP A 66 -2.13 28.17 -10.35
CA ASP A 66 -1.01 28.33 -11.28
C ASP A 66 -1.50 28.03 -12.70
N LEU A 67 -2.14 29.03 -13.32
CA LEU A 67 -2.66 28.96 -14.68
C LEU A 67 -1.56 29.29 -15.71
N PHE A 68 -0.48 28.54 -15.63
CA PHE A 68 0.63 28.55 -16.58
C PHE A 68 1.12 27.13 -16.81
N TRP A 69 1.79 26.93 -17.94
CA TRP A 69 2.50 25.71 -18.27
C TRP A 69 3.99 25.90 -18.03
N ASN A 70 4.69 24.87 -17.55
CA ASN A 70 6.15 24.83 -17.47
C ASN A 70 6.71 23.42 -17.66
N ALA A 71 8.00 23.34 -17.96
CA ALA A 71 8.66 22.09 -18.33
C ALA A 71 8.85 21.14 -17.13
N LYS A 72 9.39 21.62 -16.01
CA LYS A 72 9.69 20.80 -14.82
C LYS A 72 8.50 20.19 -14.10
N ASP A 73 7.28 20.69 -14.33
CA ASP A 73 6.11 20.20 -13.60
C ASP A 73 5.05 19.68 -14.60
N CYS A 74 4.55 20.54 -15.49
CA CYS A 74 3.46 20.15 -16.40
C CYS A 74 3.92 19.14 -17.45
N ALA A 75 5.10 19.37 -18.02
CA ALA A 75 5.65 18.55 -19.08
C ALA A 75 6.32 17.28 -18.53
N ALA A 76 6.98 17.40 -17.37
CA ALA A 76 7.59 16.31 -16.62
C ALA A 76 6.53 15.34 -16.07
N ASP A 77 5.55 15.82 -15.30
CA ASP A 77 4.75 14.93 -14.45
C ASP A 77 3.31 14.73 -14.90
N ASN A 78 2.82 15.44 -15.92
CA ASN A 78 1.42 15.33 -16.36
C ASN A 78 1.30 14.82 -17.80
N PHE A 79 1.92 15.52 -18.74
CA PHE A 79 1.93 15.17 -20.17
C PHE A 79 2.24 13.70 -20.48
N PRO A 80 3.33 13.08 -19.98
CA PRO A 80 3.69 11.72 -20.39
C PRO A 80 2.65 10.71 -19.94
N PHE A 81 2.04 10.88 -18.78
CA PHE A 81 1.11 9.89 -18.25
C PHE A 81 -0.27 10.00 -18.90
N LEU A 82 -0.61 11.15 -19.50
CA LEU A 82 -1.71 11.25 -20.46
C LEU A 82 -1.42 10.47 -21.75
N LEU A 83 -0.22 10.68 -22.31
CA LEU A 83 0.24 9.99 -23.51
C LEU A 83 0.26 8.46 -23.31
N LEU A 84 0.81 8.01 -22.19
CA LEU A 84 0.96 6.61 -21.83
C LEU A 84 -0.42 5.98 -21.53
N THR A 85 -1.30 6.67 -20.79
CA THR A 85 -2.70 6.24 -20.59
C THR A 85 -3.42 6.04 -21.93
N ALA A 86 -3.26 6.98 -22.87
CA ALA A 86 -3.88 6.87 -24.19
C ALA A 86 -3.45 5.61 -24.95
N HIS A 87 -2.16 5.25 -24.85
CA HIS A 87 -1.61 4.07 -25.50
C HIS A 87 -1.96 2.77 -24.78
N MET A 88 -2.00 2.75 -23.44
CA MET A 88 -2.42 1.61 -22.61
C MET A 88 -3.88 1.24 -22.83
N THR A 89 -4.71 2.23 -23.10
CA THR A 89 -6.16 2.04 -23.25
C THR A 89 -6.63 2.01 -24.69
N GLY A 90 -5.78 2.39 -25.66
CA GLY A 90 -6.16 2.44 -27.07
C GLY A 90 -7.21 3.51 -27.40
N GLN A 91 -7.34 4.54 -26.55
CA GLN A 91 -8.33 5.59 -26.71
C GLN A 91 -7.88 6.63 -27.74
N HIS A 92 -8.51 6.63 -28.91
CA HIS A 92 -8.09 7.46 -30.04
C HIS A 92 -8.13 8.97 -29.74
N HIS A 93 -9.15 9.44 -29.00
CA HIS A 93 -9.29 10.85 -28.64
C HIS A 93 -8.18 11.32 -27.69
N LEU A 94 -7.83 10.49 -26.68
CA LEU A 94 -6.72 10.78 -25.76
C LEU A 94 -5.39 10.83 -26.50
N LYS A 95 -5.17 9.90 -27.45
CA LYS A 95 -3.93 9.87 -28.24
C LYS A 95 -3.75 11.14 -29.06
N ASN A 96 -4.82 11.60 -29.73
CA ASN A 96 -4.79 12.84 -30.49
C ASN A 96 -4.61 14.07 -29.60
N ALA A 97 -5.20 14.08 -28.40
CA ALA A 97 -5.02 15.16 -27.43
C ALA A 97 -3.57 15.25 -26.93
N ALA A 98 -2.97 14.12 -26.55
CA ALA A 98 -1.58 14.05 -26.12
C ALA A 98 -0.60 14.48 -27.22
N LEU A 99 -0.79 14.03 -28.47
CA LEU A 99 0.08 14.48 -29.58
C LEU A 99 -0.05 15.99 -29.83
N ARG A 100 -1.26 16.54 -29.76
CA ARG A 100 -1.45 18.00 -29.87
C ARG A 100 -0.81 18.77 -28.72
N LEU A 101 -0.80 18.24 -27.49
CA LEU A 101 -0.09 18.86 -26.36
C LEU A 101 1.41 19.00 -26.67
N LEU A 102 2.03 17.94 -27.20
CA LEU A 102 3.44 17.97 -27.61
C LEU A 102 3.69 18.95 -28.77
N GLU A 103 2.77 19.05 -29.73
CA GLU A 103 2.87 20.04 -30.81
C GLU A 103 2.76 21.48 -30.29
N GLN A 104 1.83 21.75 -29.38
CA GLN A 104 1.60 23.07 -28.80
C GLN A 104 2.75 23.49 -27.88
N GLU A 105 3.30 22.57 -27.07
CA GLU A 105 4.42 22.90 -26.19
C GLU A 105 5.65 23.33 -27.00
N ARG A 106 5.93 22.61 -28.09
CA ARG A 106 7.00 23.01 -29.02
C ARG A 106 6.71 24.36 -29.67
N ALA A 107 5.48 24.61 -30.10
CA ALA A 107 5.13 25.85 -30.80
C ALA A 107 5.16 27.10 -29.91
N LEU A 108 4.78 26.96 -28.64
CA LEU A 108 4.53 28.09 -27.75
C LEU A 108 5.62 28.30 -26.70
N CYS A 109 6.33 27.24 -26.30
CA CYS A 109 7.15 27.27 -25.10
C CYS A 109 8.66 27.28 -25.36
N MET A 110 9.14 27.01 -26.59
CA MET A 110 10.57 27.09 -26.91
C MET A 110 11.09 28.53 -26.80
N ARG A 111 12.12 28.73 -25.98
CA ARG A 111 12.63 30.06 -25.60
C ARG A 111 14.07 30.32 -26.07
N VAL A 112 14.95 29.34 -25.85
CA VAL A 112 16.38 29.42 -26.20
C VAL A 112 16.73 28.17 -26.98
N ASP A 113 16.98 28.30 -28.29
CA ASP A 113 17.03 27.17 -29.21
C ASP A 113 15.80 26.26 -29.01
N SER A 114 15.97 24.98 -28.66
CA SER A 114 14.86 24.07 -28.36
C SER A 114 14.42 24.06 -26.89
N LEU A 115 15.10 24.80 -26.00
CA LEU A 115 14.83 24.73 -24.56
C LEU A 115 13.52 25.45 -24.18
N PRO A 116 12.60 24.78 -23.46
CA PRO A 116 11.33 25.35 -23.08
C PRO A 116 11.42 26.31 -21.87
N ASP A 117 10.55 27.31 -21.83
CA ASP A 117 10.36 28.23 -20.70
C ASP A 117 8.87 28.30 -20.32
N THR A 118 8.57 28.89 -19.17
CA THR A 118 7.23 28.98 -18.59
C THR A 118 6.31 29.82 -19.46
N TYR A 119 5.18 29.25 -19.91
CA TYR A 119 4.17 29.89 -20.74
C TYR A 119 2.92 30.23 -19.91
N HIS A 120 2.60 31.51 -19.79
CA HIS A 120 1.48 31.99 -18.97
C HIS A 120 0.21 32.18 -19.80
N PHE A 121 -0.90 31.56 -19.37
CA PHE A 121 -2.12 31.50 -20.17
C PHE A 121 -2.79 32.87 -20.33
N ASP A 122 -2.93 33.66 -19.26
CA ASP A 122 -3.53 35.00 -19.39
C ASP A 122 -2.75 35.96 -20.31
N ARG A 123 -1.42 35.81 -20.35
CA ARG A 123 -0.55 36.68 -21.15
C ARG A 123 -0.38 36.16 -22.58
N GLN A 124 -0.70 34.89 -22.82
CA GLN A 124 -0.42 34.18 -24.07
C GLN A 124 1.05 34.36 -24.49
N GLY A 125 1.98 34.17 -23.54
CA GLY A 125 3.41 34.35 -23.72
C GLY A 125 4.21 33.98 -22.48
N PHE A 126 5.53 34.21 -22.52
CA PHE A 126 6.43 33.83 -21.44
C PHE A 126 6.12 34.56 -20.12
N ALA A 127 6.22 33.83 -19.01
CA ALA A 127 5.89 34.33 -17.67
C ALA A 127 6.87 35.43 -17.19
N ASP A 128 8.14 35.28 -17.53
CA ASP A 128 9.22 36.19 -17.13
C ASP A 128 9.76 37.04 -18.29
N GLY A 129 10.64 37.99 -17.97
CA GLY A 129 11.34 38.85 -18.92
C GLY A 129 12.43 38.10 -19.71
N PRO A 130 13.71 38.55 -19.69
CA PRO A 130 14.80 37.77 -20.27
C PRO A 130 14.86 36.34 -19.72
N PRO A 131 15.25 35.33 -20.51
CA PRO A 131 15.30 33.94 -20.05
C PRO A 131 16.30 33.78 -18.90
N LYS A 132 15.87 33.11 -17.83
CA LYS A 132 16.73 32.72 -16.71
C LYS A 132 17.29 31.32 -17.00
N MET A 133 18.53 31.26 -17.47
CA MET A 133 19.10 30.02 -17.98
C MET A 133 19.09 28.87 -16.96
N ASP A 134 19.33 29.14 -15.67
CA ASP A 134 19.30 28.09 -14.64
C ASP A 134 17.90 27.44 -14.52
N GLU A 135 16.82 28.22 -14.58
CA GLU A 135 15.44 27.72 -14.53
C GLU A 135 15.06 26.98 -15.82
N VAL A 136 15.51 27.47 -16.98
CA VAL A 136 15.28 26.85 -18.30
C VAL A 136 16.01 25.50 -18.41
N VAL A 137 17.28 25.44 -18.01
CA VAL A 137 18.08 24.21 -18.02
C VAL A 137 17.50 23.19 -17.04
N PHE A 138 17.14 23.63 -15.82
CA PHE A 138 16.47 22.77 -14.84
C PHE A 138 15.17 22.21 -15.42
N GLY A 139 14.30 23.07 -15.97
CA GLY A 139 13.05 22.64 -16.58
C GLY A 139 13.21 21.64 -17.73
N ALA A 140 14.21 21.85 -18.58
CA ALA A 140 14.49 20.95 -19.70
C ALA A 140 15.07 19.60 -19.25
N ALA A 141 15.91 19.58 -18.20
CA ALA A 141 16.47 18.35 -17.63
C ALA A 141 15.37 17.48 -17.00
N GLU A 142 14.51 18.09 -16.17
CA GLU A 142 13.35 17.43 -15.58
C GLU A 142 12.41 16.89 -16.65
N TYR A 143 12.09 17.70 -17.67
CA TYR A 143 11.21 17.26 -18.74
C TYR A 143 11.81 16.10 -19.56
N ALA A 144 13.13 16.10 -19.78
CA ALA A 144 13.79 14.97 -20.42
C ALA A 144 13.73 13.69 -19.56
N LYS A 145 13.97 13.81 -18.24
CA LYS A 145 14.06 12.69 -17.30
C LYS A 145 12.69 12.14 -16.87
N ASP A 146 11.76 12.97 -16.40
CA ASP A 146 10.44 12.54 -15.90
C ASP A 146 9.38 12.55 -16.99
N GLY A 147 9.52 13.42 -17.99
CA GLY A 147 8.56 13.52 -19.08
C GLY A 147 8.82 12.53 -20.20
N LEU A 148 9.83 12.82 -21.00
CA LEU A 148 10.05 12.13 -22.27
C LEU A 148 10.63 10.73 -22.08
N MET A 149 11.42 10.50 -21.04
CA MET A 149 12.03 9.18 -20.81
C MET A 149 11.01 8.08 -20.51
N PRO A 150 10.02 8.21 -19.61
CA PRO A 150 8.96 7.20 -19.47
C PRO A 150 8.22 6.91 -20.78
N ALA A 151 8.03 7.93 -21.63
CA ALA A 151 7.42 7.76 -22.95
C ALA A 151 8.28 6.86 -23.86
N VAL A 152 9.59 7.09 -23.91
CA VAL A 152 10.52 6.20 -24.64
C VAL A 152 10.54 4.80 -24.02
N GLU A 153 10.58 4.71 -22.69
CA GLU A 153 10.65 3.44 -21.94
C GLU A 153 9.51 2.50 -22.29
N TRP A 154 8.29 3.01 -22.51
CA TRP A 154 7.14 2.15 -22.77
C TRP A 154 6.57 2.21 -24.19
N LEU A 155 6.84 3.26 -24.98
CA LEU A 155 6.37 3.37 -26.37
C LEU A 155 7.48 3.15 -27.41
N GLY A 156 8.75 3.17 -26.99
CA GLY A 156 9.90 3.09 -27.87
C GLY A 156 10.18 4.40 -28.61
N PRO A 157 10.99 4.38 -29.69
CA PRO A 157 11.30 5.57 -30.48
C PRO A 157 10.05 6.24 -31.08
N GLY A 158 10.04 7.58 -31.05
CA GLY A 158 8.93 8.40 -31.55
C GLY A 158 9.24 9.90 -31.40
N PRO A 159 8.27 10.81 -31.64
CA PRO A 159 8.51 12.25 -31.59
C PRO A 159 8.98 12.76 -30.22
N TRP A 160 8.69 12.03 -29.15
CA TRP A 160 9.20 12.31 -27.81
C TRP A 160 10.71 12.02 -27.66
N LEU A 161 11.25 11.02 -28.37
CA LEU A 161 12.70 10.77 -28.41
C LEU A 161 13.42 11.89 -29.15
N ASP A 162 12.88 12.32 -30.30
CA ASP A 162 13.43 13.43 -31.08
C ASP A 162 13.45 14.71 -30.24
N ARG A 163 12.34 15.01 -29.54
CA ARG A 163 12.25 16.14 -28.60
C ARG A 163 13.31 16.06 -27.50
N MET A 164 13.52 14.87 -26.93
CA MET A 164 14.49 14.66 -25.85
C MET A 164 15.92 14.89 -26.33
N VAL A 165 16.27 14.39 -27.51
CA VAL A 165 17.59 14.61 -28.14
C VAL A 165 17.85 16.09 -28.39
N GLU A 166 16.90 16.81 -28.98
CA GLU A 166 17.00 18.25 -29.23
C GLU A 166 17.29 19.02 -27.93
N MET A 167 16.52 18.75 -26.86
CA MET A 167 16.69 19.45 -25.58
C MET A 167 18.03 19.15 -24.93
N VAL A 168 18.45 17.87 -24.88
CA VAL A 168 19.71 17.50 -24.23
C VAL A 168 20.91 18.10 -24.97
N ASP A 169 20.88 18.11 -26.31
CA ASP A 169 21.95 18.73 -27.11
C ASP A 169 22.04 20.24 -26.86
N ASP A 170 20.91 20.94 -26.77
CA ASP A 170 20.92 22.38 -26.50
C ASP A 170 21.26 22.71 -25.04
N ILE A 171 20.92 21.86 -24.06
CA ILE A 171 21.39 22.00 -22.68
C ILE A 171 22.93 22.03 -22.66
N TRP A 172 23.58 21.09 -23.35
CA TRP A 172 25.04 21.00 -23.42
C TRP A 172 25.69 22.10 -24.26
N LYS A 173 25.00 22.60 -25.29
CA LYS A 173 25.42 23.77 -26.06
C LYS A 173 25.54 25.02 -25.17
N HIS A 174 24.68 25.13 -24.16
CA HIS A 174 24.67 26.22 -23.17
C HIS A 174 25.33 25.84 -21.85
N ALA A 175 26.26 24.88 -21.83
CA ALA A 175 27.00 24.53 -20.61
C ALA A 175 27.92 25.70 -20.16
N LEU A 176 27.74 26.19 -18.93
CA LEU A 176 28.41 27.40 -18.42
C LEU A 176 29.33 27.16 -17.23
N VAL A 177 29.37 25.95 -16.66
CA VAL A 177 30.09 25.68 -15.41
C VAL A 177 31.45 25.07 -15.69
N ASP A 178 32.51 25.85 -15.58
CA ASP A 178 33.88 25.37 -15.77
C ASP A 178 34.32 24.43 -14.63
N THR A 179 34.73 23.21 -14.99
CA THR A 179 35.36 22.25 -14.07
C THR A 179 36.68 21.75 -14.63
N PRO A 180 37.57 21.12 -13.82
CA PRO A 180 38.81 20.53 -14.32
C PRO A 180 38.63 19.46 -15.40
N HIS A 181 37.42 18.91 -15.55
CA HIS A 181 37.08 17.88 -16.54
C HIS A 181 36.33 18.43 -17.76
N GLY A 182 36.16 19.75 -17.84
CA GLY A 182 35.44 20.46 -18.90
C GLY A 182 34.14 21.10 -18.39
N PRO A 183 33.43 21.86 -19.24
CA PRO A 183 32.22 22.54 -18.83
C PRO A 183 31.10 21.54 -18.52
N LEU A 184 30.38 21.80 -17.43
CA LEU A 184 29.14 21.12 -17.03
C LEU A 184 27.91 21.99 -17.31
N PRO A 185 26.73 21.39 -17.54
CA PRO A 185 25.50 22.12 -17.80
C PRO A 185 25.00 22.97 -16.62
N SER A 186 25.17 22.50 -15.39
CA SER A 186 24.63 23.13 -14.19
C SER A 186 25.49 22.80 -12.95
N PRO A 187 25.56 23.70 -11.94
CA PRO A 187 26.15 23.36 -10.65
C PRO A 187 25.15 22.60 -9.74
N VAL A 188 23.89 22.48 -10.16
CA VAL A 188 22.83 21.80 -9.40
C VAL A 188 22.98 20.29 -9.54
N LEU A 189 23.06 19.62 -8.40
CA LEU A 189 23.28 18.16 -8.31
C LEU A 189 22.20 17.36 -9.05
N GLU A 190 20.94 17.73 -8.84
CA GLU A 190 19.75 17.12 -9.46
C GLU A 190 19.82 17.18 -10.98
N VAL A 191 20.05 18.37 -11.57
CA VAL A 191 20.22 18.53 -13.03
C VAL A 191 21.29 17.60 -13.60
N ASN A 192 22.43 17.47 -12.91
CA ASN A 192 23.48 16.56 -13.37
C ASN A 192 23.07 15.09 -13.21
N GLY A 193 22.35 14.73 -12.15
CA GLY A 193 21.77 13.40 -11.97
C GLY A 193 20.77 13.03 -13.07
N ASP A 194 19.88 13.95 -13.42
CA ASP A 194 18.90 13.81 -14.51
C ASP A 194 19.60 13.54 -15.84
N LEU A 195 20.56 14.39 -16.16
CA LEU A 195 21.31 14.29 -17.40
C LEU A 195 22.14 13.01 -17.46
N LEU A 196 22.72 12.55 -16.35
CA LEU A 196 23.40 11.24 -16.32
C LEU A 196 22.45 10.10 -16.71
N GLN A 197 21.24 10.08 -16.15
CA GLN A 197 20.25 9.04 -16.46
C GLN A 197 19.77 9.14 -17.91
N VAL A 198 19.47 10.35 -18.38
CA VAL A 198 18.99 10.59 -19.75
C VAL A 198 20.05 10.25 -20.78
N MET A 199 21.25 10.80 -20.64
CA MET A 199 22.34 10.58 -21.59
C MET A 199 22.82 9.13 -21.59
N SER A 200 22.76 8.44 -20.45
CA SER A 200 23.13 7.02 -20.40
C SER A 200 22.25 6.19 -21.32
N ARG A 201 20.94 6.47 -21.34
CA ARG A 201 19.97 5.80 -22.20
C ARG A 201 20.09 6.27 -23.65
N LEU A 202 20.29 7.57 -23.89
CA LEU A 202 20.53 8.11 -25.23
C LEU A 202 21.77 7.51 -25.88
N PHE A 203 22.85 7.26 -25.13
CA PHE A 203 24.03 6.58 -25.65
C PHE A 203 23.68 5.19 -26.19
N TRP A 204 22.95 4.38 -25.43
CA TRP A 204 22.59 3.03 -25.87
C TRP A 204 21.57 3.04 -27.03
N ILE A 205 20.58 3.93 -26.98
CA ILE A 205 19.57 4.07 -28.05
C ILE A 205 20.23 4.49 -29.38
N THR A 206 21.09 5.51 -29.34
CA THR A 206 21.59 6.20 -30.55
C THR A 206 22.95 5.68 -31.01
N GLY A 207 23.77 5.15 -30.10
CA GLY A 207 25.18 4.85 -30.34
C GLY A 207 26.08 6.08 -30.45
N ASP A 208 25.56 7.30 -30.23
CA ASP A 208 26.36 8.53 -30.33
C ASP A 208 27.28 8.69 -29.12
N ILE A 209 28.58 8.72 -29.41
CA ILE A 209 29.65 8.72 -28.41
C ILE A 209 29.65 9.98 -27.54
N LYS A 210 29.07 11.09 -28.01
CA LYS A 210 29.03 12.35 -27.26
C LYS A 210 28.31 12.18 -25.92
N TYR A 211 27.22 11.40 -25.88
CA TYR A 211 26.45 11.19 -24.66
C TYR A 211 27.24 10.40 -23.62
N ARG A 212 27.99 9.38 -24.05
CA ARG A 212 28.92 8.68 -23.16
C ARG A 212 29.97 9.64 -22.60
N ASP A 213 30.60 10.43 -23.47
CA ASP A 213 31.68 11.32 -23.07
C ASP A 213 31.18 12.41 -22.09
N TRP A 214 29.95 12.88 -22.28
CA TRP A 214 29.25 13.76 -21.36
C TRP A 214 28.90 13.09 -20.02
N CYS A 215 28.41 11.85 -20.02
CA CYS A 215 28.25 11.07 -18.78
C CYS A 215 29.57 10.93 -18.03
N PHE A 216 30.66 10.58 -18.73
CA PHE A 216 31.98 10.46 -18.11
C PHE A 216 32.49 11.78 -17.56
N ARG A 217 32.18 12.92 -18.19
CA ARG A 217 32.57 14.23 -17.66
C ARG A 217 31.91 14.53 -16.32
N ILE A 218 30.61 14.28 -16.20
CA ILE A 218 29.89 14.47 -14.94
C ILE A 218 30.38 13.46 -13.88
N ALA A 219 30.56 12.20 -14.27
CA ALA A 219 31.07 11.17 -13.34
C ALA A 219 32.50 11.43 -12.87
N ASP A 220 33.38 11.94 -13.74
CA ASP A 220 34.74 12.37 -13.37
C ASP A 220 34.68 13.43 -12.27
N HIS A 221 33.78 14.41 -12.39
CA HIS A 221 33.60 15.44 -11.38
C HIS A 221 33.15 14.84 -10.03
N TYR A 222 32.09 14.04 -10.00
CA TYR A 222 31.51 13.54 -8.73
C TYR A 222 32.17 12.29 -8.14
N LEU A 223 32.99 11.55 -8.89
CA LEU A 223 33.70 10.37 -8.38
C LEU A 223 35.19 10.60 -8.18
N LEU A 224 35.82 11.54 -8.91
CA LEU A 224 37.27 11.72 -8.89
C LEU A 224 37.73 13.12 -8.44
N HIS A 225 36.86 14.12 -8.37
CA HIS A 225 37.23 15.48 -8.00
C HIS A 225 36.48 16.03 -6.78
N GLU A 226 35.19 16.35 -6.93
CA GLU A 226 34.33 16.87 -5.87
C GLU A 226 33.35 15.77 -5.45
N THR A 227 33.84 14.86 -4.61
CA THR A 227 33.06 13.67 -4.26
C THR A 227 31.92 13.99 -3.32
N LEU A 228 30.79 13.29 -3.47
CA LEU A 228 29.64 13.43 -2.57
C LEU A 228 29.97 13.13 -1.10
N LEU A 229 31.01 12.33 -0.86
CA LEU A 229 31.49 11.96 0.48
C LEU A 229 32.13 13.14 1.23
N ASP A 230 32.58 14.16 0.52
CA ASP A 230 33.19 15.37 1.08
C ASP A 230 32.16 16.48 1.37
N THR A 231 30.87 16.22 1.09
CA THR A 231 29.78 17.18 1.29
C THR A 231 29.16 17.06 2.68
N GLU A 232 28.46 18.09 3.14
CA GLU A 232 27.71 18.05 4.40
C GLU A 232 26.36 17.32 4.29
N LYS A 233 25.92 16.98 3.07
CA LYS A 233 24.60 16.41 2.82
C LYS A 233 24.57 15.59 1.54
N ILE A 234 24.23 14.30 1.66
CA ILE A 234 23.82 13.46 0.54
C ILE A 234 22.28 13.36 0.55
N PRO A 235 21.58 13.89 -0.47
CA PRO A 235 20.14 13.70 -0.62
C PRO A 235 19.84 12.24 -1.00
N LEU A 236 18.84 11.67 -0.34
CA LEU A 236 18.32 10.32 -0.60
C LEU A 236 16.81 10.34 -0.92
N ARG A 237 16.22 11.54 -0.91
CA ARG A 237 14.85 11.82 -1.32
C ARG A 237 14.78 12.07 -2.83
N ASP A 238 13.59 11.91 -3.39
CA ASP A 238 13.26 12.49 -4.68
C ASP A 238 13.63 13.99 -4.76
N HIS A 239 13.96 14.46 -5.96
CA HIS A 239 14.57 15.77 -6.22
C HIS A 239 15.96 15.92 -5.55
N GLY A 240 16.82 14.92 -5.77
CA GLY A 240 18.23 14.96 -5.40
C GLY A 240 18.94 13.60 -5.43
N CYS A 241 18.22 12.49 -5.29
CA CYS A 241 18.82 11.14 -5.27
C CYS A 241 19.23 10.61 -6.66
N GLU A 242 18.82 11.29 -7.73
CA GLU A 242 19.03 10.96 -9.15
C GLU A 242 20.51 10.79 -9.49
N ILE A 243 21.38 11.56 -8.81
CA ILE A 243 22.83 11.45 -9.01
C ILE A 243 23.34 10.04 -8.70
N VAL A 244 22.80 9.37 -7.68
CA VAL A 244 23.25 8.02 -7.29
C VAL A 244 22.88 7.01 -8.38
N GLY A 245 21.65 7.10 -8.89
CA GLY A 245 21.18 6.32 -10.03
C GLY A 245 22.01 6.59 -11.29
N GLY A 246 22.16 7.85 -11.68
CA GLY A 246 22.90 8.27 -12.87
C GLY A 246 24.38 7.87 -12.86
N LEU A 247 25.05 7.91 -11.70
CA LEU A 247 26.42 7.43 -11.55
C LEU A 247 26.50 5.91 -11.75
N SER A 248 25.51 5.15 -11.27
CA SER A 248 25.44 3.70 -11.48
C SER A 248 25.21 3.33 -12.95
N GLU A 249 24.34 4.05 -13.67
CA GLU A 249 24.12 3.84 -15.11
C GLU A 249 25.37 4.19 -15.92
N THR A 250 26.07 5.26 -15.54
CA THR A 250 27.37 5.63 -16.16
C THR A 250 28.44 4.57 -15.89
N TYR A 251 28.42 3.94 -14.71
CA TYR A 251 29.31 2.83 -14.38
C TYR A 251 29.04 1.61 -15.27
N VAL A 252 27.78 1.33 -15.63
CA VAL A 252 27.45 0.30 -16.64
C VAL A 252 28.11 0.62 -17.98
N ILE A 253 28.03 1.88 -18.45
CA ILE A 253 28.66 2.30 -19.70
C ILE A 253 30.18 2.13 -19.63
N ALA A 254 30.81 2.56 -18.54
CA ALA A 254 32.24 2.39 -18.33
C ALA A 254 32.61 0.89 -18.36
N ALA A 255 31.88 0.03 -17.66
CA ALA A 255 32.15 -1.41 -17.59
C ALA A 255 32.07 -2.11 -18.96
N LYS A 256 31.25 -1.61 -19.88
CA LYS A 256 31.07 -2.20 -21.21
C LYS A 256 31.94 -1.56 -22.29
N THR A 257 32.32 -0.30 -22.14
CA THR A 257 32.91 0.48 -23.25
C THR A 257 34.27 1.12 -22.93
N ALA A 258 34.63 1.24 -21.66
CA ALA A 258 35.84 1.94 -21.21
C ALA A 258 36.38 1.31 -19.89
N PRO A 259 37.05 0.13 -19.95
CA PRO A 259 37.52 -0.59 -18.77
C PRO A 259 38.39 0.25 -17.84
N GLU A 260 39.20 1.15 -18.38
CA GLU A 260 40.03 2.08 -17.61
C GLU A 260 39.20 3.08 -16.79
N LYS A 261 38.08 3.57 -17.34
CA LYS A 261 37.12 4.39 -16.59
C LYS A 261 36.40 3.55 -15.54
N ARG A 262 36.02 2.31 -15.87
CA ARG A 262 35.41 1.39 -14.90
C ARG A 262 36.33 1.16 -13.71
N ASP A 263 37.60 0.87 -13.95
CA ASP A 263 38.57 0.62 -12.89
C ASP A 263 38.79 1.87 -12.02
N ALA A 264 38.80 3.07 -12.62
CA ALA A 264 38.89 4.33 -11.89
C ALA A 264 37.65 4.63 -11.03
N TYR A 265 36.44 4.35 -11.54
CA TYR A 265 35.18 4.67 -10.87
C TYR A 265 34.79 3.66 -9.79
N ARG A 266 35.26 2.41 -9.89
CA ARG A 266 34.80 1.31 -9.03
C ARG A 266 34.95 1.60 -7.54
N ALA A 267 36.16 1.97 -7.11
CA ALA A 267 36.41 2.20 -5.69
C ALA A 267 35.65 3.43 -5.14
N PRO A 268 35.64 4.60 -5.81
CA PRO A 268 34.82 5.73 -5.37
C PRO A 268 33.31 5.46 -5.33
N LEU A 269 32.77 4.75 -6.32
CA LEU A 269 31.34 4.43 -6.36
C LEU A 269 30.95 3.46 -5.25
N HIS A 270 31.75 2.43 -4.98
CA HIS A 270 31.53 1.52 -3.85
C HIS A 270 31.61 2.29 -2.53
N ALA A 271 32.58 3.20 -2.36
CA ALA A 271 32.69 4.02 -1.17
C ALA A 271 31.44 4.89 -0.93
N LEU A 272 30.84 5.44 -1.99
CA LEU A 272 29.57 6.17 -1.90
C LEU A 272 28.42 5.26 -1.44
N LEU A 273 28.24 4.11 -2.10
CA LEU A 273 27.16 3.17 -1.76
C LEU A 273 27.33 2.57 -0.36
N ASP A 274 28.55 2.26 0.05
CA ASP A 274 28.87 1.76 1.38
C ASP A 274 28.56 2.82 2.45
N ALA A 275 28.92 4.09 2.21
CA ALA A 275 28.57 5.18 3.13
C ALA A 275 27.05 5.35 3.28
N ILE A 276 26.28 5.18 2.20
CA ILE A 276 24.81 5.19 2.26
C ILE A 276 24.32 4.02 3.12
N LEU A 277 24.83 2.80 2.94
CA LEU A 277 24.40 1.66 3.77
C LEU A 277 24.77 1.83 5.24
N GLU A 278 26.00 2.26 5.53
CA GLU A 278 26.50 2.37 6.90
C GLU A 278 25.88 3.54 7.68
N LYS A 279 25.71 4.69 7.01
CA LYS A 279 25.36 5.95 7.68
C LYS A 279 23.99 6.48 7.26
N GLY A 280 23.53 6.15 6.07
CA GLY A 280 22.28 6.61 5.44
C GLY A 280 21.14 5.59 5.48
N THR A 281 21.20 4.52 6.28
CA THR A 281 20.07 3.59 6.48
C THR A 281 19.68 3.44 7.95
N PHE A 282 18.42 3.10 8.18
CA PHE A 282 17.88 2.65 9.48
C PHE A 282 18.08 1.14 9.67
N GLU A 283 17.81 0.63 10.88
CA GLU A 283 18.02 -0.80 11.22
C GLU A 283 17.23 -1.74 10.29
N ASP A 284 16.06 -1.33 9.84
CA ASP A 284 15.20 -2.09 8.93
C ASP A 284 15.59 -1.98 7.45
N GLY A 285 16.60 -1.17 7.11
CA GLY A 285 17.06 -0.93 5.74
C GLY A 285 16.36 0.23 5.04
N MET A 286 15.43 0.94 5.68
CA MET A 286 14.86 2.14 5.08
C MET A 286 15.81 3.33 5.17
N MET A 287 15.60 4.35 4.33
CA MET A 287 16.48 5.52 4.22
C MET A 287 15.79 6.79 4.75
N PRO A 288 16.51 7.73 5.39
CA PRO A 288 16.02 9.07 5.65
C PRO A 288 16.02 9.92 4.36
N ASN A 289 15.42 11.10 4.37
CA ASN A 289 15.48 12.02 3.22
C ASN A 289 16.91 12.46 2.85
N SER A 290 17.80 12.52 3.84
CA SER A 290 19.22 12.81 3.63
C SER A 290 20.04 12.42 4.86
N PHE A 291 21.36 12.36 4.67
CA PHE A 291 22.31 12.21 5.77
C PHE A 291 23.59 13.00 5.50
N ASN A 292 24.33 13.31 6.56
CA ASN A 292 25.66 13.87 6.48
C ASN A 292 26.68 12.74 6.40
N PRO A 293 27.46 12.59 5.31
CA PRO A 293 28.40 11.48 5.15
C PRO A 293 29.62 11.58 6.07
N LEU A 294 29.96 12.78 6.57
CA LEU A 294 31.08 13.01 7.47
C LEU A 294 30.73 12.60 8.90
N THR A 295 29.53 12.96 9.39
CA THR A 295 29.11 12.73 10.79
C THR A 295 28.21 11.51 10.97
N GLY A 296 27.51 11.08 9.92
CA GLY A 296 26.46 10.06 9.97
C GLY A 296 25.12 10.54 10.54
N GLU A 297 24.97 11.85 10.77
CA GLU A 297 23.71 12.46 11.18
C GLU A 297 22.66 12.29 10.08
N LYS A 298 21.48 11.78 10.44
CA LYS A 298 20.36 11.50 9.54
C LYS A 298 19.27 12.54 9.74
N ASP A 299 18.55 12.89 8.69
CA ASP A 299 17.26 13.55 8.82
C ASP A 299 16.22 12.56 9.41
N ALA A 300 16.24 12.41 10.74
CA ALA A 300 15.46 11.39 11.45
C ALA A 300 13.94 11.65 11.46
N LYS A 301 13.47 12.77 10.89
CA LYS A 301 12.06 13.17 10.95
C LYS A 301 11.19 12.53 9.86
N SER A 302 11.79 11.94 8.83
CA SER A 302 11.07 11.41 7.68
C SER A 302 11.84 10.30 6.98
N ILE A 303 11.08 9.29 6.56
CA ILE A 303 11.57 8.21 5.69
C ILE A 303 11.45 8.72 4.26
N SER A 304 12.50 8.50 3.46
CA SER A 304 12.52 8.89 2.05
C SER A 304 11.47 8.12 1.26
N ASP A 305 10.70 8.86 0.47
CA ASP A 305 9.86 8.37 -0.63
C ASP A 305 10.72 7.80 -1.78
N GLY A 306 11.88 8.41 -2.07
CA GLY A 306 12.87 7.97 -3.06
C GLY A 306 13.78 6.79 -2.65
N TRP A 307 13.49 6.08 -1.56
CA TRP A 307 14.33 4.97 -1.07
C TRP A 307 14.58 3.89 -2.14
N GLY A 308 13.56 3.55 -2.93
CA GLY A 308 13.65 2.53 -3.97
C GLY A 308 14.49 3.00 -5.16
N TYR A 309 14.45 4.30 -5.47
CA TYR A 309 15.27 4.93 -6.52
C TYR A 309 16.76 4.81 -6.22
N VAL A 310 17.14 5.04 -4.96
CA VAL A 310 18.52 4.84 -4.50
C VAL A 310 18.92 3.36 -4.62
N TYR A 311 18.05 2.43 -4.23
CA TYR A 311 18.32 1.00 -4.31
C TYR A 311 18.44 0.44 -5.74
N ASN A 312 17.94 1.15 -6.76
CA ASN A 312 18.23 0.82 -8.17
C ASN A 312 19.74 0.83 -8.44
N ALA A 313 20.47 1.81 -7.88
CA ALA A 313 21.92 1.90 -8.05
C ALA A 313 22.65 0.70 -7.41
N PHE A 314 22.18 0.26 -6.25
CA PHE A 314 22.72 -0.90 -5.54
C PHE A 314 22.58 -2.18 -6.35
N LEU A 315 21.39 -2.45 -6.89
CA LEU A 315 21.19 -3.62 -7.76
C LEU A 315 22.00 -3.52 -9.04
N THR A 316 22.04 -2.35 -9.68
CA THR A 316 22.82 -2.13 -10.90
C THR A 316 24.31 -2.45 -10.68
N VAL A 317 24.91 -1.90 -9.63
CA VAL A 317 26.32 -2.18 -9.31
C VAL A 317 26.53 -3.64 -8.87
N ALA A 318 25.56 -4.22 -8.14
CA ALA A 318 25.61 -5.65 -7.77
C ALA A 318 25.63 -6.57 -9.00
N GLU A 319 24.88 -6.25 -10.04
CA GLU A 319 24.85 -7.01 -11.30
C GLU A 319 26.14 -6.85 -12.11
N VAL A 320 26.70 -5.63 -12.17
CA VAL A 320 27.96 -5.39 -12.89
C VAL A 320 29.15 -6.10 -12.22
N ASP A 321 29.25 -6.02 -10.90
CA ASP A 321 30.43 -6.46 -10.15
C ASP A 321 30.26 -7.80 -9.41
N GLY A 322 29.05 -8.38 -9.39
CA GLY A 322 28.74 -9.57 -8.61
C GLY A 322 28.74 -9.33 -7.09
N HIS A 323 28.33 -8.15 -6.64
CA HIS A 323 28.42 -7.73 -5.23
C HIS A 323 27.19 -8.16 -4.41
N ALA A 324 27.23 -9.38 -3.85
CA ALA A 324 26.12 -9.97 -3.09
C ALA A 324 25.59 -9.13 -1.90
N PRO A 325 26.43 -8.40 -1.11
CA PRO A 325 25.93 -7.57 -0.03
C PRO A 325 24.93 -6.48 -0.44
N TYR A 326 25.10 -5.88 -1.63
CA TYR A 326 24.18 -4.86 -2.14
C TYR A 326 22.82 -5.46 -2.49
N LYS A 327 22.81 -6.65 -3.10
CA LYS A 327 21.57 -7.40 -3.33
C LYS A 327 20.85 -7.72 -2.01
N ALA A 328 21.60 -8.15 -0.98
CA ALA A 328 21.04 -8.44 0.33
C ALA A 328 20.48 -7.21 1.05
N ALA A 329 21.08 -6.02 0.85
CA ALA A 329 20.58 -4.77 1.40
C ALA A 329 19.21 -4.38 0.79
N VAL A 330 19.07 -4.53 -0.53
CA VAL A 330 17.81 -4.29 -1.24
C VAL A 330 16.73 -5.26 -0.77
N GLU A 331 17.06 -6.55 -0.69
CA GLU A 331 16.14 -7.57 -0.19
C GLU A 331 15.70 -7.28 1.26
N LYS A 332 16.62 -6.82 2.12
CA LYS A 332 16.30 -6.42 3.49
C LYS A 332 15.29 -5.27 3.54
N ALA A 333 15.47 -4.23 2.73
CA ALA A 333 14.53 -3.11 2.65
C ALA A 333 13.15 -3.58 2.18
N LEU A 334 13.09 -4.36 1.09
CA LEU A 334 11.83 -4.94 0.58
C LEU A 334 11.14 -5.83 1.61
N ARG A 335 11.89 -6.64 2.35
CA ARG A 335 11.33 -7.49 3.43
C ARG A 335 10.76 -6.68 4.58
N ASN A 336 11.18 -5.44 4.78
CA ASN A 336 10.74 -4.60 5.89
C ASN A 336 9.79 -3.46 5.48
N ILE A 337 9.62 -3.17 4.19
CA ILE A 337 8.77 -2.06 3.71
C ILE A 337 7.33 -2.13 4.24
N HIS A 338 6.83 -3.35 4.47
CA HIS A 338 5.52 -3.59 5.05
C HIS A 338 5.28 -2.91 6.41
N ARG A 339 6.35 -2.65 7.17
CA ARG A 339 6.31 -1.93 8.45
C ARG A 339 5.91 -0.46 8.27
N HIS A 340 6.07 0.07 7.06
CA HIS A 340 5.82 1.46 6.67
C HIS A 340 4.53 1.62 5.86
N LEU A 341 3.60 0.67 5.95
CA LEU A 341 2.28 0.86 5.36
C LEU A 341 1.56 2.03 6.07
N GLY A 342 1.02 2.97 5.30
CA GLY A 342 0.41 4.18 5.85
C GLY A 342 1.44 5.18 6.43
N ALA A 343 2.73 4.98 6.15
CA ALA A 343 3.75 5.97 6.51
C ALA A 343 3.46 7.32 5.83
N ASN A 344 3.87 8.38 6.51
CA ASN A 344 3.83 9.72 5.97
C ASN A 344 5.05 9.96 5.08
N TRP A 345 4.96 9.55 3.81
CA TRP A 345 6.02 9.72 2.82
C TRP A 345 6.24 11.21 2.51
N GLU A 346 5.16 11.92 2.20
CA GLU A 346 5.19 13.36 1.96
C GLU A 346 3.87 14.04 2.32
N GLY A 347 3.65 14.31 3.61
CA GLY A 347 2.43 14.98 4.09
C GLY A 347 1.11 14.26 3.74
N TYR A 348 1.14 12.93 3.55
CA TYR A 348 0.03 12.11 3.04
C TYR A 348 -0.49 12.49 1.64
N ARG A 349 0.35 13.12 0.81
CA ARG A 349 0.06 13.40 -0.61
C ARG A 349 0.12 12.13 -1.46
N GLY A 350 -0.56 12.16 -2.61
CA GLY A 350 -0.53 11.04 -3.55
C GLY A 350 0.88 10.75 -4.07
N ASP A 351 1.67 11.81 -4.29
CA ASP A 351 3.02 11.79 -4.84
C ASP A 351 4.01 10.97 -4.00
N GLY A 352 4.14 11.25 -2.69
CA GLY A 352 5.01 10.44 -1.84
C GLY A 352 4.62 8.94 -1.76
N TYR A 353 3.33 8.60 -1.90
CA TYR A 353 2.93 7.19 -2.05
C TYR A 353 3.29 6.64 -3.44
N ALA A 354 3.16 7.45 -4.50
CA ALA A 354 3.54 7.10 -5.85
C ALA A 354 5.02 6.70 -5.91
N ASP A 355 5.93 7.59 -5.51
CA ASP A 355 7.37 7.38 -5.64
C ASP A 355 7.86 6.15 -4.87
N SER A 356 7.36 5.99 -3.64
CA SER A 356 7.70 4.86 -2.78
C SER A 356 7.22 3.52 -3.37
N VAL A 357 6.01 3.49 -3.95
CA VAL A 357 5.47 2.29 -4.59
C VAL A 357 6.21 1.98 -5.89
N GLU A 358 6.53 2.99 -6.69
CA GLU A 358 7.27 2.81 -7.94
C GLU A 358 8.69 2.28 -7.71
N GLY A 359 9.38 2.86 -6.72
CA GLY A 359 10.66 2.36 -6.24
C GLY A 359 10.57 0.88 -5.85
N ALA A 360 9.55 0.49 -5.09
CA ALA A 360 9.34 -0.92 -4.74
C ALA A 360 9.07 -1.80 -5.97
N VAL A 361 8.16 -1.40 -6.86
CA VAL A 361 7.76 -2.18 -8.04
C VAL A 361 8.94 -2.44 -8.98
N ASN A 362 9.83 -1.45 -9.16
CA ASN A 362 11.06 -1.60 -9.92
C ASN A 362 12.01 -2.66 -9.34
N LEU A 363 12.19 -2.67 -8.02
CA LEU A 363 13.04 -3.65 -7.33
C LEU A 363 12.39 -5.04 -7.29
N LEU A 364 11.07 -5.11 -7.09
CA LEU A 364 10.29 -6.34 -6.98
C LEU A 364 10.28 -7.18 -8.26
N ASN A 365 10.47 -6.54 -9.41
CA ASN A 365 10.66 -7.23 -10.69
C ASN A 365 11.91 -8.14 -10.69
N ARG A 366 12.92 -7.84 -9.86
CA ARG A 366 14.20 -8.57 -9.77
C ARG A 366 14.36 -9.36 -8.47
N ILE A 367 13.83 -8.83 -7.37
CA ILE A 367 13.83 -9.48 -6.06
C ILE A 367 12.37 -9.61 -5.60
N PRO A 368 11.66 -10.66 -6.00
CA PRO A 368 10.27 -10.84 -5.65
C PRO A 368 10.13 -11.13 -4.15
N VAL A 369 9.49 -10.20 -3.43
CA VAL A 369 9.14 -10.34 -2.01
C VAL A 369 7.63 -10.20 -1.88
N LYS A 370 6.95 -11.28 -1.48
CA LYS A 370 5.49 -11.34 -1.43
C LYS A 370 4.87 -10.22 -0.59
N SER A 371 5.39 -10.01 0.62
CA SER A 371 4.91 -8.97 1.54
C SER A 371 5.09 -7.54 1.01
N ALA A 372 6.08 -7.31 0.14
CA ALA A 372 6.28 -6.02 -0.52
C ALA A 372 5.30 -5.79 -1.68
N PHE A 373 4.94 -6.83 -2.44
CA PHE A 373 3.85 -6.74 -3.43
C PHE A 373 2.50 -6.44 -2.77
N GLU A 374 2.24 -7.07 -1.62
CA GLU A 374 1.05 -6.79 -0.80
C GLU A 374 1.08 -5.35 -0.29
N TRP A 375 2.21 -4.89 0.26
CA TRP A 375 2.38 -3.51 0.68
C TRP A 375 2.14 -2.51 -0.45
N ALA A 376 2.65 -2.77 -1.66
CA ALA A 376 2.45 -1.91 -2.82
C ALA A 376 0.96 -1.79 -3.16
N ALA A 377 0.26 -2.92 -3.30
CA ALA A 377 -1.19 -2.94 -3.58
C ALA A 377 -2.00 -2.19 -2.51
N GLN A 378 -1.62 -2.35 -1.24
CA GLN A 378 -2.27 -1.70 -0.12
C GLN A 378 -2.00 -0.19 -0.06
N SER A 379 -0.80 0.24 -0.45
CA SER A 379 -0.42 1.65 -0.49
C SER A 379 -1.16 2.43 -1.58
N LEU A 380 -1.53 1.77 -2.68
CA LEU A 380 -2.35 2.39 -3.73
C LEU A 380 -3.76 2.76 -3.26
N GLU A 381 -4.29 2.18 -2.18
CA GLU A 381 -5.59 2.58 -1.62
C GLU A 381 -5.58 4.04 -1.16
N PHE A 382 -4.43 4.57 -0.73
CA PHE A 382 -4.29 5.98 -0.36
C PHE A 382 -4.39 6.89 -1.60
N ILE A 383 -3.82 6.47 -2.74
CA ILE A 383 -3.93 7.18 -4.03
C ILE A 383 -5.35 7.07 -4.60
N TYR A 384 -6.00 5.91 -4.50
CA TYR A 384 -7.39 5.76 -4.94
C TYR A 384 -8.35 6.64 -4.13
N ALA A 385 -8.10 6.82 -2.83
CA ALA A 385 -8.98 7.57 -1.94
C ALA A 385 -9.05 9.06 -2.24
N ILE A 386 -8.03 9.62 -2.90
CA ILE A 386 -7.95 11.05 -3.24
C ILE A 386 -8.52 11.39 -4.62
N GLN A 387 -8.89 10.39 -5.46
CA GLN A 387 -9.51 10.66 -6.76
C GLN A 387 -10.90 11.27 -6.59
N ARG A 388 -11.12 12.41 -7.24
CA ARG A 388 -12.36 13.17 -7.23
C ARG A 388 -13.34 12.65 -8.29
N PRO A 389 -14.64 12.98 -8.17
CA PRO A 389 -15.65 12.59 -9.16
C PRO A 389 -15.41 13.11 -10.58
N ASP A 390 -14.66 14.20 -10.75
CA ASP A 390 -14.28 14.74 -12.06
C ASP A 390 -13.07 14.02 -12.69
N GLY A 391 -12.48 13.05 -11.99
CA GLY A 391 -11.35 12.24 -12.43
C GLY A 391 -9.98 12.77 -12.00
N THR A 392 -9.88 14.05 -11.63
CA THR A 392 -8.65 14.62 -11.03
C THR A 392 -8.43 14.05 -9.63
N ALA A 393 -7.22 14.12 -9.09
CA ALA A 393 -6.94 13.71 -7.71
C ALA A 393 -6.79 14.94 -6.81
N GLU A 394 -5.57 15.44 -6.64
CA GLU A 394 -5.30 16.63 -5.84
C GLU A 394 -5.45 17.93 -6.66
N GLY A 395 -5.46 17.85 -8.00
CA GLY A 395 -5.65 19.00 -8.89
C GLY A 395 -4.39 19.84 -9.09
N TRP A 396 -3.23 19.19 -9.01
CA TRP A 396 -1.92 19.71 -9.39
C TRP A 396 -1.15 18.64 -10.18
N TYR A 397 -0.11 19.03 -10.92
CA TYR A 397 0.62 18.18 -11.85
C TYR A 397 1.04 16.80 -11.32
N GLY A 398 1.34 16.64 -10.02
CA GLY A 398 1.66 15.35 -9.39
C GLY A 398 0.55 14.30 -9.44
N ASP A 399 -0.68 14.66 -9.84
CA ASP A 399 -1.71 13.69 -10.21
C ASP A 399 -1.21 12.71 -11.31
N GLY A 400 -0.29 13.12 -12.17
CA GLY A 400 0.26 12.25 -13.20
C GLY A 400 1.26 11.23 -12.68
N ASN A 401 2.06 11.53 -11.65
CA ASN A 401 2.89 10.52 -10.95
C ASN A 401 2.00 9.43 -10.36
N SER A 402 0.87 9.80 -9.75
CA SER A 402 -0.15 8.85 -9.32
C SER A 402 -0.66 7.97 -10.48
N ALA A 403 -0.86 8.55 -11.68
CA ALA A 403 -1.23 7.79 -12.86
C ALA A 403 -0.10 6.86 -13.35
N ARG A 404 1.17 7.30 -13.34
CA ARG A 404 2.36 6.48 -13.64
C ARG A 404 2.39 5.23 -12.76
N THR A 405 2.28 5.41 -11.45
CA THR A 405 2.31 4.31 -10.48
C THR A 405 1.17 3.32 -10.73
N MET A 406 -0.05 3.82 -10.98
CA MET A 406 -1.20 2.97 -11.30
C MET A 406 -0.98 2.16 -12.58
N MET A 407 -0.36 2.75 -13.61
CA MET A 407 0.02 2.03 -14.82
C MET A 407 1.07 0.94 -14.55
N MET A 408 2.12 1.24 -13.79
CA MET A 408 3.15 0.26 -13.43
C MET A 408 2.53 -0.93 -12.67
N PHE A 409 1.62 -0.65 -11.73
CA PHE A 409 0.90 -1.68 -10.99
C PHE A 409 -0.03 -2.50 -11.89
N ALA A 410 -0.79 -1.85 -12.79
CA ALA A 410 -1.64 -2.55 -13.75
C ALA A 410 -0.82 -3.51 -14.63
N LEU A 411 0.32 -3.06 -15.15
CA LEU A 411 1.21 -3.90 -15.95
C LEU A 411 1.79 -5.06 -15.15
N HIS A 412 2.09 -4.88 -13.87
CA HIS A 412 2.46 -5.99 -13.01
C HIS A 412 1.34 -7.04 -12.89
N ARG A 413 0.08 -6.60 -12.71
CA ARG A 413 -1.09 -7.47 -12.60
C ARG A 413 -1.46 -8.19 -13.88
N THR A 414 -1.15 -7.61 -15.04
CA THR A 414 -1.36 -8.22 -16.35
C THR A 414 -0.10 -8.91 -16.90
N GLN A 415 0.99 -8.92 -16.14
CA GLN A 415 2.31 -9.39 -16.57
C GLN A 415 2.80 -8.72 -17.87
N GLY A 416 2.49 -7.42 -18.04
CA GLY A 416 2.88 -6.60 -19.17
C GLY A 416 1.89 -6.61 -20.35
N VAL A 417 0.84 -7.44 -20.30
CA VAL A 417 -0.15 -7.53 -21.37
C VAL A 417 -1.18 -6.41 -21.26
N THR A 418 -1.58 -5.80 -22.37
CA THR A 418 -2.64 -4.79 -22.43
C THR A 418 -3.77 -5.20 -23.37
N ALA A 419 -5.01 -4.82 -23.07
CA ALA A 419 -6.18 -5.06 -23.91
C ALA A 419 -6.63 -3.75 -24.59
N LEU A 420 -6.76 -3.77 -25.91
CA LEU A 420 -7.06 -2.59 -26.73
C LEU A 420 -8.32 -2.82 -27.60
N PRO A 421 -9.35 -1.96 -27.54
CA PRO A 421 -9.49 -0.84 -26.63
C PRO A 421 -9.84 -1.29 -25.20
N TRP A 422 -9.31 -0.60 -24.21
CA TRP A 422 -9.75 -0.75 -22.83
C TRP A 422 -11.02 0.05 -22.59
N ARG A 423 -12.02 -0.59 -21.99
CA ARG A 423 -13.26 0.03 -21.51
C ARG A 423 -13.43 -0.28 -20.03
N ALA A 424 -14.25 0.49 -19.32
CA ALA A 424 -14.45 0.30 -17.89
C ALA A 424 -14.96 -1.12 -17.52
N ASP A 425 -15.63 -1.81 -18.44
CA ASP A 425 -16.13 -3.18 -18.26
C ASP A 425 -15.09 -4.29 -18.54
N VAL A 426 -13.94 -3.95 -19.11
CA VAL A 426 -12.89 -4.92 -19.50
C VAL A 426 -12.01 -5.22 -18.29
N ARG A 427 -11.83 -6.50 -17.97
CA ARG A 427 -10.95 -6.97 -16.88
C ARG A 427 -9.94 -7.95 -17.45
N LEU A 428 -8.65 -7.56 -17.40
CA LEU A 428 -7.52 -8.37 -17.86
C LEU A 428 -6.59 -8.60 -16.67
N GLY A 429 -6.20 -9.85 -16.40
CA GLY A 429 -5.22 -10.19 -15.38
C GLY A 429 -4.43 -11.42 -15.76
N ALA A 430 -3.22 -11.56 -15.21
CA ALA A 430 -2.36 -12.69 -15.51
C ALA A 430 -1.46 -13.12 -14.33
N ALA A 431 -1.12 -14.40 -14.32
CA ALA A 431 -0.21 -15.01 -13.37
C ALA A 431 0.72 -16.01 -14.07
N LEU A 432 1.91 -16.21 -13.51
CA LEU A 432 2.85 -17.25 -13.94
C LEU A 432 2.69 -18.46 -13.02
N ASP A 433 2.75 -19.67 -13.57
CA ASP A 433 2.93 -20.89 -12.78
C ASP A 433 4.41 -21.19 -12.52
N ASP A 434 4.69 -22.24 -11.73
CA ASP A 434 6.05 -22.65 -11.36
C ASP A 434 6.93 -23.03 -12.56
N ALA A 435 6.31 -23.37 -13.71
CA ALA A 435 7.02 -23.67 -14.94
C ALA A 435 7.28 -22.41 -15.80
N GLY A 436 6.80 -21.25 -15.36
CA GLY A 436 6.87 -19.99 -16.10
C GLY A 436 5.85 -19.87 -17.23
N THR A 437 4.80 -20.70 -17.23
CA THR A 437 3.69 -20.56 -18.17
C THR A 437 2.81 -19.41 -17.73
N LEU A 438 2.49 -18.50 -18.64
CA LEU A 438 1.56 -17.41 -18.40
C LEU A 438 0.12 -17.93 -18.49
N HIS A 439 -0.67 -17.67 -17.45
CA HIS A 439 -2.11 -17.86 -17.41
C HIS A 439 -2.77 -16.48 -17.41
N LEU A 440 -3.53 -16.18 -18.46
CA LEU A 440 -4.16 -14.89 -18.69
C LEU A 440 -5.67 -15.05 -18.76
N VAL A 441 -6.37 -14.15 -18.06
CA VAL A 441 -7.82 -14.06 -18.06
C VAL A 441 -8.23 -12.70 -18.58
N LEU A 442 -9.09 -12.69 -19.60
CA LEU A 442 -9.78 -11.50 -20.09
C LEU A 442 -11.28 -11.72 -19.97
N SER A 443 -12.01 -10.80 -19.33
CA SER A 443 -13.47 -10.82 -19.28
C SER A 443 -14.04 -9.43 -19.56
N SER A 444 -15.30 -9.37 -19.99
CA SER A 444 -15.97 -8.11 -20.30
C SER A 444 -17.47 -8.23 -20.05
N ASP A 445 -18.09 -7.20 -19.46
CA ASP A 445 -19.54 -7.20 -19.24
C ASP A 445 -20.31 -7.08 -20.57
N TRP A 446 -19.76 -6.37 -21.55
CA TRP A 446 -20.30 -6.24 -22.91
C TRP A 446 -19.41 -6.93 -23.94
N ALA A 447 -19.99 -7.27 -25.10
CA ALA A 447 -19.22 -7.83 -26.21
C ALA A 447 -17.98 -6.96 -26.51
N TRP A 448 -16.83 -7.62 -26.58
CA TRP A 448 -15.53 -6.98 -26.77
C TRP A 448 -14.81 -7.64 -27.94
N ASN A 449 -14.30 -6.82 -28.85
CA ASN A 449 -13.47 -7.26 -29.97
C ASN A 449 -12.28 -6.31 -30.05
N GLY A 450 -11.08 -6.86 -29.99
CA GLY A 450 -9.88 -6.05 -29.85
C GLY A 450 -8.60 -6.85 -29.96
N LEU A 451 -7.55 -6.30 -29.37
CA LEU A 451 -6.19 -6.81 -29.42
C LEU A 451 -5.64 -7.01 -28.01
N LEU A 452 -5.02 -8.16 -27.77
CA LEU A 452 -4.10 -8.38 -26.66
C LEU A 452 -2.69 -8.03 -27.15
N LYS A 453 -2.10 -7.00 -26.56
CA LYS A 453 -0.74 -6.56 -26.88
C LYS A 453 0.19 -7.00 -25.76
N PHE A 454 1.09 -7.93 -26.07
CA PHE A 454 2.12 -8.40 -25.14
C PHE A 454 3.31 -7.44 -25.11
N ASP A 455 3.99 -7.36 -23.98
CA ASP A 455 5.23 -6.61 -23.88
C ASP A 455 6.36 -7.32 -24.65
N VAL A 456 7.37 -6.57 -25.05
CA VAL A 456 8.57 -7.08 -25.75
C VAL A 456 9.79 -6.84 -24.85
N PRO A 457 10.96 -7.46 -25.11
CA PRO A 457 12.18 -7.13 -24.37
C PRO A 457 12.71 -5.73 -24.77
N ARG A 458 12.04 -4.69 -24.28
CA ARG A 458 12.23 -3.27 -24.61
C ARG A 458 13.65 -2.77 -24.36
N HIS A 459 14.28 -3.20 -23.26
CA HIS A 459 15.67 -2.91 -22.93
C HIS A 459 16.61 -3.26 -24.09
N ARG A 460 16.35 -4.38 -24.77
CA ARG A 460 17.16 -4.85 -25.89
C ARG A 460 16.66 -4.28 -27.21
N GLU A 461 15.35 -4.26 -27.44
CA GLU A 461 14.77 -3.91 -28.74
C GLU A 461 14.72 -2.39 -29.00
N TRP A 462 14.50 -1.58 -27.98
CA TRP A 462 14.38 -0.12 -28.12
C TRP A 462 15.62 0.61 -27.67
N PHE A 463 16.25 0.14 -26.59
CA PHE A 463 17.37 0.83 -25.98
C PHE A 463 18.73 0.24 -26.32
N ASN A 464 18.81 -0.98 -26.87
CA ASN A 464 20.08 -1.70 -27.05
C ASN A 464 20.93 -1.79 -25.76
N LEU A 465 20.27 -1.87 -24.59
CA LEU A 465 20.95 -2.04 -23.32
C LEU A 465 21.70 -3.37 -23.28
N PRO A 466 22.87 -3.43 -22.61
CA PRO A 466 23.65 -4.66 -22.50
C PRO A 466 22.95 -5.74 -21.64
N PHE A 467 22.07 -5.33 -20.74
CA PHE A 467 21.20 -6.16 -19.89
C PHE A 467 20.14 -5.25 -19.24
N ASP A 468 19.06 -5.82 -18.71
CA ASP A 468 17.97 -5.05 -18.07
C ASP A 468 18.25 -4.76 -16.59
N TYR A 469 19.04 -3.72 -16.32
CA TYR A 469 19.28 -3.21 -14.96
C TYR A 469 18.15 -2.26 -14.49
N PRO A 470 17.88 -2.19 -13.17
CA PRO A 470 16.85 -1.32 -12.64
C PRO A 470 17.27 0.15 -12.69
N ARG A 471 16.33 1.04 -13.03
CA ARG A 471 16.61 2.46 -13.27
C ARG A 471 15.37 3.33 -13.04
N ILE A 472 15.54 4.59 -12.65
CA ILE A 472 14.40 5.49 -12.37
C ILE A 472 13.65 5.75 -13.68
N ASN A 473 12.32 5.91 -13.60
CA ASN A 473 11.42 6.14 -14.73
C ASN A 473 11.30 4.97 -15.73
N GLN A 474 11.75 3.77 -15.36
CA GLN A 474 11.50 2.53 -16.09
C GLN A 474 10.08 2.01 -15.85
N PHE A 475 9.48 1.42 -16.88
CA PHE A 475 8.38 0.47 -16.73
C PHE A 475 8.94 -0.96 -16.73
N PRO A 476 8.84 -1.75 -15.65
CA PRO A 476 9.42 -3.08 -15.59
C PRO A 476 8.90 -4.04 -16.66
N GLU A 477 9.79 -4.88 -17.17
CA GLU A 477 9.45 -5.97 -18.09
C GLU A 477 9.06 -7.21 -17.28
N TRP A 478 7.79 -7.65 -17.40
CA TRP A 478 7.28 -8.82 -16.66
C TRP A 478 7.32 -10.08 -17.51
N PHE A 479 6.28 -10.31 -18.34
CA PHE A 479 6.28 -11.37 -19.34
C PHE A 479 6.44 -10.73 -20.71
N THR A 480 7.61 -10.96 -21.33
CA THR A 480 7.94 -10.43 -22.65
C THR A 480 7.90 -11.52 -23.71
N VAL A 481 7.47 -11.14 -24.92
CA VAL A 481 7.53 -11.98 -26.10
C VAL A 481 8.70 -11.55 -26.99
N ASP A 482 9.64 -12.45 -27.19
CA ASP A 482 10.85 -12.23 -27.97
C ASP A 482 10.56 -12.47 -29.46
N ARG A 483 10.98 -11.52 -30.30
CA ARG A 483 10.79 -11.57 -31.76
C ARG A 483 11.29 -12.87 -32.41
N ASP A 484 12.35 -13.45 -31.88
CA ASP A 484 13.01 -14.62 -32.48
C ASP A 484 12.57 -15.94 -31.82
N ALA A 485 11.74 -15.88 -30.77
CA ALA A 485 11.27 -17.04 -30.03
C ALA A 485 9.94 -17.60 -30.56
N GLU A 486 9.67 -18.85 -30.17
CA GLU A 486 8.41 -19.54 -30.46
C GLU A 486 7.69 -19.95 -29.17
N TYR A 487 6.37 -19.83 -29.22
CA TYR A 487 5.49 -20.01 -28.08
C TYR A 487 4.43 -21.06 -28.38
N MET A 488 4.06 -21.81 -27.35
CA MET A 488 2.89 -22.67 -27.36
C MET A 488 1.74 -21.94 -26.68
N VAL A 489 0.63 -21.83 -27.39
CA VAL A 489 -0.52 -21.00 -27.01
C VAL A 489 -1.79 -21.84 -27.00
N SER A 490 -2.55 -21.84 -25.91
CA SER A 490 -3.88 -22.46 -25.85
C SER A 490 -4.94 -21.42 -25.48
N LEU A 491 -6.02 -21.39 -26.25
CA LEU A 491 -7.19 -20.54 -26.03
C LEU A 491 -8.34 -21.38 -25.47
N ASN A 492 -8.91 -20.96 -24.35
CA ASN A 492 -10.03 -21.59 -23.66
C ASN A 492 -9.85 -23.10 -23.40
N GLY A 493 -8.62 -23.54 -23.12
CA GLY A 493 -8.29 -24.95 -22.91
C GLY A 493 -8.39 -25.82 -24.18
N GLY A 494 -8.44 -25.19 -25.36
CA GLY A 494 -8.42 -25.87 -26.66
C GLY A 494 -7.04 -26.41 -27.03
N ALA A 495 -6.91 -26.89 -28.27
CA ALA A 495 -5.66 -27.43 -28.79
C ALA A 495 -4.54 -26.38 -28.76
N GLU A 496 -3.37 -26.78 -28.28
CA GLU A 496 -2.17 -25.95 -28.30
C GLU A 496 -1.74 -25.62 -29.74
N THR A 497 -1.45 -24.35 -30.00
CA THR A 497 -0.98 -23.85 -31.30
C THR A 497 0.38 -23.20 -31.12
N ARG A 498 1.30 -23.48 -32.05
CA ARG A 498 2.63 -22.85 -32.09
C ARG A 498 2.53 -21.48 -32.76
N MET A 499 3.05 -20.44 -32.12
CA MET A 499 3.07 -19.06 -32.61
C MET A 499 4.47 -18.47 -32.49
N ARG A 500 4.88 -17.62 -33.44
CA ARG A 500 6.12 -16.85 -33.31
C ARG A 500 5.89 -15.58 -32.49
N GLY A 501 6.93 -15.05 -31.85
CA GLY A 501 6.87 -13.82 -31.07
C GLY A 501 6.08 -12.67 -31.72
N PRO A 502 6.34 -12.29 -32.99
CA PRO A 502 5.62 -11.21 -33.66
C PRO A 502 4.12 -11.46 -33.86
N GLU A 503 3.72 -12.73 -34.01
CA GLU A 503 2.32 -13.12 -34.15
C GLU A 503 1.61 -13.05 -32.79
N LEU A 504 2.30 -13.42 -31.71
CA LEU A 504 1.79 -13.35 -30.35
C LEU A 504 1.77 -11.93 -29.78
N ALA A 505 2.75 -11.09 -30.14
CA ALA A 505 2.88 -9.71 -29.66
C ALA A 505 1.62 -8.86 -29.87
N GLN A 506 0.84 -9.19 -30.90
CA GLN A 506 -0.42 -8.54 -31.25
C GLN A 506 -1.47 -9.60 -31.57
N LEU A 507 -2.06 -10.19 -30.54
CA LEU A 507 -3.03 -11.28 -30.68
C LEU A 507 -4.47 -10.74 -30.73
N PRO A 508 -5.20 -10.89 -31.85
CA PRO A 508 -6.62 -10.54 -31.91
C PRO A 508 -7.44 -11.42 -30.96
N ALA A 509 -8.39 -10.82 -30.25
CA ALA A 509 -9.23 -11.52 -29.29
C ALA A 509 -10.67 -10.98 -29.29
N THR A 510 -11.62 -11.86 -28.98
CA THR A 510 -13.04 -11.53 -28.87
C THR A 510 -13.60 -12.19 -27.61
N VAL A 511 -14.45 -11.45 -26.90
CA VAL A 511 -15.17 -11.91 -25.70
C VAL A 511 -16.64 -11.57 -25.88
N GLU A 512 -17.51 -12.57 -25.74
CA GLU A 512 -18.96 -12.37 -25.75
C GLU A 512 -19.42 -11.57 -24.52
N ALA A 513 -20.61 -10.97 -24.56
CA ALA A 513 -21.13 -10.21 -23.42
C ALA A 513 -21.26 -11.10 -22.16
N GLY A 514 -20.66 -10.66 -21.05
CA GLY A 514 -20.57 -11.43 -19.79
C GLY A 514 -19.64 -12.65 -19.87
N GLY A 515 -18.91 -12.81 -20.97
CA GLY A 515 -18.01 -13.93 -21.23
C GLY A 515 -16.60 -13.73 -20.67
N GLN A 516 -15.83 -14.80 -20.76
CA GLN A 516 -14.42 -14.84 -20.37
C GLN A 516 -13.61 -15.60 -21.42
N LEU A 517 -12.41 -15.10 -21.69
CA LEU A 517 -11.34 -15.73 -22.44
C LEU A 517 -10.24 -16.16 -21.47
N ARG A 518 -9.78 -17.39 -21.58
CA ARG A 518 -8.62 -17.93 -20.88
C ARG A 518 -7.53 -18.25 -21.89
N LEU A 519 -6.31 -17.82 -21.61
CA LEU A 519 -5.16 -17.99 -22.49
C LEU A 519 -3.98 -18.54 -21.70
N THR A 520 -3.35 -19.61 -22.20
CA THR A 520 -2.03 -20.03 -21.72
C THR A 520 -0.96 -19.74 -22.76
N VAL A 521 0.20 -19.26 -22.31
CA VAL A 521 1.37 -19.00 -23.17
C VAL A 521 2.61 -19.59 -22.52
N ARG A 522 3.28 -20.50 -23.23
CA ARG A 522 4.53 -21.15 -22.80
C ARG A 522 5.61 -20.95 -23.85
N ALA A 523 6.74 -20.36 -23.48
CA ALA A 523 7.91 -20.28 -24.36
C ALA A 523 8.50 -21.68 -24.60
N LEU A 524 8.94 -21.99 -25.82
CA LEU A 524 9.48 -23.31 -26.20
C LEU A 524 11.00 -23.44 -25.96
N ASP A 525 11.69 -22.32 -25.80
CA ASP A 525 13.14 -22.16 -25.76
C ASP A 525 13.66 -21.55 -24.45
N ARG A 526 12.77 -21.05 -23.60
CA ARG A 526 13.14 -20.44 -22.32
C ARG A 526 13.32 -21.52 -21.24
N GLN A 527 14.52 -21.61 -20.66
CA GLN A 527 14.68 -22.25 -19.35
C GLN A 527 13.86 -21.45 -18.33
N SER A 528 13.09 -22.18 -17.53
CA SER A 528 12.21 -21.67 -16.48
C SER A 528 12.85 -20.53 -15.68
N LEU A 529 12.23 -19.35 -15.70
CA LEU A 529 12.49 -18.33 -14.70
C LEU A 529 11.91 -18.84 -13.39
N GLN A 530 12.77 -19.34 -12.51
CA GLN A 530 12.38 -19.64 -11.14
C GLN A 530 12.12 -18.33 -10.41
N SER A 531 10.85 -18.05 -10.09
CA SER A 531 10.51 -17.11 -9.02
C SER A 531 10.07 -17.90 -7.80
N HIS A 532 11.03 -18.31 -6.97
CA HIS A 532 10.70 -18.58 -5.57
C HIS A 532 10.73 -17.24 -4.85
N ALA A 533 9.59 -16.54 -4.83
CA ALA A 533 9.36 -15.57 -3.78
C ALA A 533 9.46 -16.32 -2.46
N ASP A 534 10.19 -15.75 -1.50
CA ASP A 534 10.18 -16.31 -0.15
C ASP A 534 8.74 -16.29 0.38
N ASP A 535 8.24 -17.47 0.69
CA ASP A 535 6.85 -17.74 1.04
C ASP A 535 6.47 -17.27 2.44
N THR A 536 7.39 -16.65 3.19
CA THR A 536 7.11 -16.22 4.56
C THR A 536 5.98 -15.19 4.58
N PRO A 537 4.77 -15.55 5.05
CA PRO A 537 3.61 -14.69 4.95
C PRO A 537 3.70 -13.52 5.94
N TRP A 538 3.03 -12.41 5.58
CA TRP A 538 2.88 -11.17 6.34
C TRP A 538 2.39 -11.39 7.79
N ARG A 539 1.60 -12.45 8.02
CA ARG A 539 1.01 -12.89 9.30
C ARG A 539 1.10 -14.41 9.40
N LEU A 540 1.77 -14.93 10.43
CA LEU A 540 1.87 -16.38 10.66
C LEU A 540 0.51 -17.06 10.90
N ALA A 541 -0.51 -16.28 11.25
CA ALA A 541 -1.88 -16.73 11.47
C ALA A 541 -2.89 -15.88 10.71
N GLU A 542 -2.55 -15.43 9.49
CA GLU A 542 -3.52 -14.83 8.56
C GLU A 542 -4.73 -15.73 8.34
N PHE A 543 -5.93 -15.15 8.24
CA PHE A 543 -7.10 -15.90 7.80
C PHE A 543 -7.03 -16.26 6.31
N ALA A 544 -6.77 -17.53 6.00
CA ALA A 544 -6.68 -18.05 4.64
C ALA A 544 -7.41 -19.41 4.45
N ALA A 545 -8.45 -19.66 5.25
CA ALA A 545 -9.27 -20.86 5.13
C ALA A 545 -10.19 -20.81 3.90
N ASN A 546 -10.46 -21.97 3.30
CA ASN A 546 -11.38 -22.13 2.16
C ASN A 546 -12.62 -22.95 2.49
N THR A 547 -12.62 -23.64 3.63
CA THR A 547 -13.76 -24.42 4.14
C THR A 547 -14.18 -23.96 5.53
N ARG A 548 -15.38 -24.37 5.95
CA ARG A 548 -15.89 -24.11 7.30
C ARG A 548 -15.00 -24.78 8.35
N GLU A 549 -14.60 -26.02 8.10
CA GLU A 549 -13.78 -26.81 9.01
C GLU A 549 -12.39 -26.19 9.19
N GLU A 550 -11.77 -25.72 8.10
CA GLU A 550 -10.50 -24.98 8.15
C GLU A 550 -10.64 -23.67 8.93
N ALA A 551 -11.75 -22.94 8.74
CA ALA A 551 -12.00 -21.69 9.44
C ALA A 551 -12.15 -21.91 10.96
N GLU A 552 -12.92 -22.92 11.37
CA GLU A 552 -13.10 -23.29 12.79
C GLU A 552 -11.77 -23.73 13.43
N ALA A 553 -10.98 -24.56 12.73
CA ALA A 553 -9.66 -24.98 13.19
C ALA A 553 -8.67 -23.81 13.31
N TRP A 554 -8.66 -22.92 12.32
CA TRP A 554 -7.86 -21.69 12.36
C TRP A 554 -8.25 -20.83 13.56
N GLN A 555 -9.55 -20.64 13.83
CA GLN A 555 -10.01 -19.84 14.97
C GLN A 555 -9.50 -20.40 16.30
N GLU A 556 -9.55 -21.72 16.50
CA GLU A 556 -9.04 -22.38 17.70
C GLU A 556 -7.53 -22.15 17.89
N ILE A 557 -6.75 -22.41 16.84
CA ILE A 557 -5.27 -22.28 16.86
C ILE A 557 -4.87 -20.82 17.10
N THR A 558 -5.45 -19.88 16.36
CA THR A 558 -5.08 -18.47 16.40
C THR A 558 -5.46 -17.84 17.73
N ARG A 559 -6.64 -18.17 18.29
CA ARG A 559 -7.04 -17.71 19.63
C ARG A 559 -6.07 -18.17 20.71
N LYS A 560 -5.65 -19.44 20.66
CA LYS A 560 -4.65 -19.99 21.60
C LYS A 560 -3.31 -19.26 21.48
N LYS A 561 -2.79 -19.08 20.26
CA LYS A 561 -1.54 -18.34 20.02
C LYS A 561 -1.62 -16.91 20.56
N CYS A 562 -2.76 -16.22 20.38
CA CYS A 562 -2.98 -14.88 20.94
C CYS A 562 -2.96 -14.90 22.48
N MET A 563 -3.66 -15.83 23.11
CA MET A 563 -3.67 -15.96 24.58
C MET A 563 -2.27 -16.26 25.15
N ASP A 564 -1.47 -17.10 24.48
CA ASP A 564 -0.10 -17.42 24.87
C ASP A 564 0.84 -16.22 24.70
N LEU A 565 0.68 -15.48 23.61
CA LEU A 565 1.44 -14.25 23.33
C LEU A 565 1.18 -13.21 24.42
N LEU A 566 -0.09 -12.96 24.72
CA LEU A 566 -0.53 -12.03 25.78
C LEU A 566 -0.21 -12.55 27.19
N GLY A 567 0.05 -13.84 27.35
CA GLY A 567 0.35 -14.48 28.64
C GLY A 567 -0.88 -14.63 29.53
N ILE A 568 -2.06 -14.81 28.94
CA ILE A 568 -3.34 -14.91 29.64
C ILE A 568 -3.99 -16.30 29.59
N ALA A 569 -3.42 -17.25 28.84
CA ALA A 569 -3.93 -18.62 28.78
C ALA A 569 -4.07 -19.24 30.18
N ALA A 570 -3.02 -19.20 31.01
CA ALA A 570 -3.07 -19.74 32.37
C ALA A 570 -3.98 -18.94 33.34
N PRO A 571 -3.93 -17.60 33.38
CA PRO A 571 -4.86 -16.78 34.15
C PRO A 571 -6.34 -17.07 33.86
N LEU A 572 -6.69 -17.35 32.60
CA LEU A 572 -8.07 -17.64 32.17
C LEU A 572 -8.49 -19.10 32.35
N SER A 573 -7.53 -20.03 32.46
CA SER A 573 -7.79 -21.47 32.63
C SER A 573 -8.01 -21.90 34.09
N SER A 574 -7.74 -21.03 35.07
CA SER A 574 -8.04 -21.33 36.48
C SER A 574 -9.55 -21.44 36.68
N PRO A 575 -10.06 -22.53 37.30
CA PRO A 575 -11.50 -22.74 37.42
C PRO A 575 -12.17 -21.56 38.13
N ALA A 576 -13.32 -21.16 37.60
CA ALA A 576 -14.17 -20.14 38.17
C ALA A 576 -14.55 -20.54 39.61
N ASP A 577 -13.90 -19.91 40.59
CA ASP A 577 -14.54 -19.71 41.89
C ASP A 577 -15.77 -18.84 41.58
N SER A 578 -16.95 -19.45 41.63
CA SER A 578 -18.22 -18.93 41.08
C SER A 578 -18.77 -17.69 41.79
N SER A 579 -17.94 -16.98 42.55
CA SER A 579 -18.25 -15.65 43.08
C SER A 579 -17.12 -14.69 42.78
N VAL A 580 -17.32 -13.78 41.83
CA VAL A 580 -16.48 -12.58 41.76
C VAL A 580 -16.75 -11.81 43.05
N LYS A 581 -15.77 -11.78 43.96
CA LYS A 581 -15.89 -11.01 45.20
C LYS A 581 -16.05 -9.54 44.83
N SER A 582 -17.19 -8.98 45.22
CA SER A 582 -17.56 -7.61 44.89
C SER A 582 -18.14 -6.87 46.08
N GLU A 583 -17.88 -5.57 46.17
CA GLU A 583 -18.47 -4.68 47.19
C GLU A 583 -19.09 -3.46 46.51
N VAL A 584 -20.34 -3.13 46.87
CA VAL A 584 -21.01 -1.91 46.41
C VAL A 584 -20.57 -0.76 47.31
N LEU A 585 -19.88 0.23 46.73
CA LEU A 585 -19.41 1.41 47.44
C LEU A 585 -20.46 2.51 47.52
N GLU A 586 -21.21 2.68 46.45
CA GLU A 586 -22.17 3.78 46.27
C GLU A 586 -23.30 3.34 45.33
N GLU A 587 -24.51 3.83 45.56
CA GLU A 587 -25.65 3.67 44.67
C GLU A 587 -26.36 5.02 44.50
N THR A 588 -26.64 5.40 43.26
CA THR A 588 -27.30 6.67 42.90
C THR A 588 -28.48 6.39 41.96
N ALA A 589 -29.58 7.12 42.16
CA ALA A 589 -30.76 7.03 41.30
C ALA A 589 -30.58 7.93 40.06
N HIS A 590 -30.84 7.37 38.89
CA HIS A 590 -30.92 8.09 37.62
C HIS A 590 -32.31 7.87 37.01
N ASP A 591 -32.67 8.71 36.06
CA ASP A 591 -33.93 8.56 35.31
C ASP A 591 -33.95 7.21 34.56
N GLY A 592 -34.74 6.25 35.03
CA GLY A 592 -34.97 4.92 34.42
C GLY A 592 -33.99 3.81 34.82
N TYR A 593 -32.98 4.07 35.66
CA TYR A 593 -32.02 3.06 36.14
C TYR A 593 -31.30 3.51 37.43
N ARG A 594 -30.73 2.57 38.19
CA ARG A 594 -29.85 2.84 39.33
C ARG A 594 -28.39 2.60 38.94
N LEU A 595 -27.49 3.52 39.29
CA LEU A 595 -26.07 3.40 39.02
C LEU A 595 -25.32 3.04 40.32
N ARG A 596 -24.60 1.92 40.29
CA ARG A 596 -23.77 1.43 41.40
C ARG A 596 -22.30 1.60 41.09
N LYS A 597 -21.51 2.09 42.05
CA LYS A 597 -20.05 1.98 42.03
C LYS A 597 -19.65 0.72 42.76
N VAL A 598 -18.98 -0.21 42.08
CA VAL A 598 -18.68 -1.55 42.58
C VAL A 598 -17.19 -1.81 42.50
N THR A 599 -16.59 -2.38 43.54
CA THR A 599 -15.23 -2.93 43.46
C THR A 599 -15.29 -4.41 43.12
N LEU A 600 -14.40 -4.88 42.25
CA LEU A 600 -14.25 -6.29 41.88
C LEU A 600 -12.85 -6.76 42.26
N GLN A 601 -12.75 -7.83 43.06
CA GLN A 601 -11.46 -8.46 43.37
C GLN A 601 -11.05 -9.36 42.20
N GLN A 602 -9.86 -9.07 41.65
CA GLN A 602 -9.24 -9.86 40.59
C GLN A 602 -8.48 -11.03 41.20
N LEU A 603 -8.71 -12.24 40.67
CA LEU A 603 -8.08 -13.45 41.19
C LEU A 603 -6.59 -13.48 40.89
N PHE A 604 -6.18 -13.02 39.70
CA PHE A 604 -4.78 -12.94 39.31
C PHE A 604 -4.18 -11.59 39.72
N GLY A 605 -3.05 -11.63 40.42
CA GLY A 605 -2.37 -10.45 40.92
C GLY A 605 -2.98 -9.83 42.19
N ASN A 606 -4.06 -10.42 42.74
CA ASN A 606 -4.75 -9.96 43.96
C ASN A 606 -5.03 -8.44 43.97
N ARG A 607 -5.45 -7.89 42.82
CA ARG A 607 -5.81 -6.48 42.66
C ARG A 607 -7.31 -6.27 42.86
N THR A 608 -7.72 -5.02 43.05
CA THR A 608 -9.13 -4.62 43.02
C THR A 608 -9.30 -3.58 41.91
N ILE A 609 -10.33 -3.74 41.08
CA ILE A 609 -10.73 -2.73 40.09
C ILE A 609 -12.07 -2.10 40.52
N THR A 610 -12.34 -0.88 40.07
CA THR A 610 -13.63 -0.21 40.29
C THR A 610 -14.39 -0.13 38.98
N VAL A 611 -15.67 -0.48 39.01
CA VAL A 611 -16.58 -0.47 37.86
C VAL A 611 -17.86 0.29 38.20
N LEU A 612 -18.57 0.75 37.18
CA LEU A 612 -19.91 1.32 37.32
C LEU A 612 -20.94 0.36 36.74
N VAL A 613 -21.99 0.03 37.49
CA VAL A 613 -23.04 -0.91 37.09
C VAL A 613 -24.39 -0.21 37.05
N GLY A 614 -24.99 -0.09 35.87
CA GLY A 614 -26.33 0.44 35.68
C GLY A 614 -27.37 -0.67 35.66
N LEU A 615 -28.33 -0.62 36.57
CA LEU A 615 -29.43 -1.59 36.70
C LEU A 615 -30.76 -0.92 36.31
N PRO A 616 -31.49 -1.43 35.30
CA PRO A 616 -32.73 -0.82 34.85
C PRO A 616 -33.84 -0.93 35.91
N GLU A 617 -34.76 0.03 35.93
CA GLU A 617 -35.94 -0.02 36.80
C GLU A 617 -37.09 -0.74 36.08
N LEU A 618 -37.09 -2.08 36.11
CA LEU A 618 -38.12 -2.93 35.48
C LEU A 618 -38.87 -3.79 36.50
N GLU A 619 -40.14 -4.11 36.20
CA GLU A 619 -40.98 -4.99 37.04
C GLU A 619 -40.57 -6.48 36.96
N CYS A 620 -39.80 -6.88 35.93
CA CYS A 620 -39.26 -8.23 35.76
C CYS A 620 -37.72 -8.23 35.94
N ASN A 621 -37.26 -8.62 37.13
CA ASN A 621 -35.83 -8.60 37.51
C ASN A 621 -35.08 -9.91 37.19
N ARG A 622 -35.47 -10.68 36.16
CA ARG A 622 -34.75 -11.91 35.77
C ARG A 622 -34.65 -12.06 34.27
N GLY A 623 -33.46 -12.45 33.81
CA GLY A 623 -33.19 -12.66 32.40
C GLY A 623 -33.12 -11.37 31.60
N LEU A 624 -32.42 -10.36 32.08
CA LEU A 624 -32.14 -9.14 31.35
C LEU A 624 -30.88 -9.33 30.48
N PRO A 625 -30.83 -8.72 29.29
CA PRO A 625 -29.59 -8.64 28.53
C PRO A 625 -28.59 -7.71 29.23
N ALA A 626 -27.30 -7.95 29.03
CA ALA A 626 -26.25 -7.13 29.62
C ALA A 626 -25.23 -6.64 28.59
N VAL A 627 -24.67 -5.44 28.81
CA VAL A 627 -23.63 -4.86 27.94
C VAL A 627 -22.46 -4.34 28.77
N LEU A 628 -21.27 -4.86 28.49
CA LEU A 628 -20.00 -4.31 28.99
C LEU A 628 -19.57 -3.11 28.13
N CYS A 629 -19.49 -1.93 28.73
CA CYS A 629 -19.20 -0.66 28.10
C CYS A 629 -17.74 -0.25 28.39
N VAL A 630 -16.92 -0.05 27.35
CA VAL A 630 -15.49 0.20 27.51
C VAL A 630 -15.11 1.59 26.95
N PRO A 631 -14.60 2.51 27.79
CA PRO A 631 -14.14 3.82 27.35
C PRO A 631 -12.76 3.75 26.65
N GLY A 632 -12.44 4.81 25.89
CA GLY A 632 -11.18 5.00 25.18
C GLY A 632 -10.07 5.66 26.03
N HIS A 633 -8.96 6.01 25.37
CA HIS A 633 -7.83 6.70 26.02
C HIS A 633 -8.26 8.04 26.65
N GLY A 634 -7.71 8.35 27.84
CA GLY A 634 -7.95 9.61 28.53
C GLY A 634 -9.38 9.79 29.07
N SER A 635 -10.21 8.74 29.02
CA SER A 635 -11.58 8.72 29.53
C SER A 635 -11.69 7.81 30.76
N THR A 636 -12.81 7.93 31.45
CA THR A 636 -13.18 7.17 32.65
C THR A 636 -14.47 6.38 32.40
N PRO A 637 -14.81 5.39 33.25
CA PRO A 637 -16.09 4.69 33.17
C PRO A 637 -17.33 5.61 33.25
N ALA A 638 -17.21 6.83 33.78
CA ALA A 638 -18.34 7.76 33.86
C ALA A 638 -18.66 8.40 32.50
N ASP A 639 -17.67 8.57 31.61
CA ASP A 639 -17.84 9.30 30.35
C ASP A 639 -18.79 8.60 29.35
N VAL A 640 -18.92 7.27 29.45
CA VAL A 640 -19.89 6.50 28.64
C VAL A 640 -21.35 6.73 29.06
N PHE A 641 -21.59 7.37 30.20
CA PHE A 641 -22.91 7.83 30.66
C PHE A 641 -23.16 9.32 30.37
N ASP A 642 -22.14 10.09 30.00
CA ASP A 642 -22.30 11.51 29.67
C ASP A 642 -22.83 11.69 28.25
N GLY A 643 -24.02 12.28 28.12
CA GLY A 643 -24.66 12.57 26.84
C GLY A 643 -23.95 13.63 25.99
N ASN A 644 -23.08 14.46 26.59
CA ASN A 644 -22.35 15.51 25.89
C ASN A 644 -20.96 15.07 25.40
N SER A 645 -20.53 13.87 25.76
CA SER A 645 -19.24 13.32 25.34
C SER A 645 -19.33 12.70 23.94
N ILE A 646 -18.18 12.35 23.37
CA ILE A 646 -18.10 11.57 22.12
C ILE A 646 -18.74 10.17 22.22
N TYR A 647 -19.04 9.72 23.45
CA TYR A 647 -19.77 8.47 23.72
C TYR A 647 -21.29 8.65 23.67
N LYS A 648 -21.79 9.90 23.71
CA LYS A 648 -23.22 10.25 23.64
C LYS A 648 -24.09 9.51 24.69
N GLY A 649 -23.52 9.22 25.86
CA GLY A 649 -24.21 8.57 26.96
C GLY A 649 -24.74 7.16 26.65
N PHE A 650 -24.13 6.43 25.70
CA PHE A 650 -24.68 5.16 25.20
C PHE A 650 -24.96 4.14 26.31
N ALA A 651 -24.15 4.10 27.38
CA ALA A 651 -24.38 3.18 28.50
C ALA A 651 -25.66 3.53 29.26
N GLY A 652 -25.91 4.82 29.49
CA GLY A 652 -27.16 5.30 30.12
C GLY A 652 -28.38 5.02 29.25
N VAL A 653 -28.28 5.21 27.93
CA VAL A 653 -29.38 4.93 26.99
C VAL A 653 -29.72 3.43 26.97
N LEU A 654 -28.72 2.55 26.96
CA LEU A 654 -28.94 1.11 27.06
C LEU A 654 -29.56 0.72 28.41
N ALA A 655 -29.07 1.28 29.52
CA ALA A 655 -29.64 1.04 30.84
C ALA A 655 -31.12 1.41 30.90
N LYS A 656 -31.50 2.61 30.43
CA LYS A 656 -32.91 3.04 30.31
C LYS A 656 -33.75 2.14 29.41
N SER A 657 -33.12 1.46 28.46
CA SER A 657 -33.78 0.55 27.51
C SER A 657 -33.91 -0.89 28.03
N GLY A 658 -33.58 -1.15 29.30
CA GLY A 658 -33.76 -2.45 29.94
C GLY A 658 -32.54 -3.36 29.94
N PHE A 659 -31.35 -2.83 29.65
CA PHE A 659 -30.09 -3.58 29.74
C PHE A 659 -29.43 -3.39 31.11
N VAL A 660 -28.81 -4.43 31.64
CA VAL A 660 -27.80 -4.27 32.68
C VAL A 660 -26.50 -3.80 32.03
N VAL A 661 -25.97 -2.65 32.42
CA VAL A 661 -24.70 -2.15 31.85
C VAL A 661 -23.60 -2.18 32.88
N LEU A 662 -22.38 -2.51 32.48
CA LEU A 662 -21.19 -2.39 33.31
C LEU A 662 -20.13 -1.59 32.55
N ALA A 663 -19.64 -0.50 33.12
CA ALA A 663 -18.53 0.27 32.58
C ALA A 663 -17.25 0.00 33.38
N ALA A 664 -16.17 -0.36 32.70
CA ALA A 664 -14.88 -0.72 33.30
C ALA A 664 -13.74 0.11 32.71
N ASP A 665 -12.73 0.44 33.52
CA ASP A 665 -11.57 1.22 33.08
C ASP A 665 -10.50 0.31 32.47
N THR A 666 -10.05 0.65 31.26
CA THR A 666 -8.90 0.04 30.58
C THR A 666 -7.86 1.06 30.13
N ALA A 667 -8.04 2.35 30.44
CA ALA A 667 -7.22 3.45 29.92
C ALA A 667 -5.88 3.63 30.68
N TYR A 668 -5.57 2.75 31.64
CA TYR A 668 -4.31 2.75 32.38
C TYR A 668 -3.12 2.30 31.52
N HIS A 669 -1.92 2.84 31.79
CA HIS A 669 -0.68 2.56 31.05
C HIS A 669 0.33 1.70 31.83
N ASP A 670 0.13 1.56 33.14
CA ASP A 670 1.01 0.76 33.98
C ASP A 670 0.52 -0.69 34.03
N LYS A 671 1.41 -1.61 33.65
CA LYS A 671 1.19 -3.04 33.79
C LYS A 671 1.48 -3.46 35.23
N ALA A 672 0.50 -4.10 35.87
CA ALA A 672 0.62 -4.64 37.20
C ALA A 672 1.62 -5.82 37.28
N PRO A 673 2.28 -6.02 38.43
CA PRO A 673 3.15 -7.17 38.66
C PRO A 673 2.45 -8.51 38.37
N GLY A 674 3.18 -9.44 37.76
CA GLY A 674 2.70 -10.78 37.43
C GLY A 674 2.09 -10.92 36.03
N PHE A 675 1.67 -9.82 35.37
CA PHE A 675 1.25 -9.89 33.97
C PHE A 675 2.44 -9.83 33.01
N LYS A 676 2.37 -10.62 31.94
CA LYS A 676 3.37 -10.61 30.87
C LYS A 676 3.26 -9.34 30.02
N THR A 677 2.04 -8.98 29.63
CA THR A 677 1.73 -7.87 28.71
C THR A 677 0.69 -6.92 29.32
N LEU A 678 0.69 -5.65 28.92
CA LEU A 678 -0.34 -4.69 29.37
C LEU A 678 -1.69 -5.05 28.74
N MET A 679 -1.68 -5.43 27.47
CA MET A 679 -2.87 -5.87 26.74
C MET A 679 -3.51 -7.10 27.41
N GLY A 680 -2.71 -8.09 27.81
CA GLY A 680 -3.19 -9.25 28.54
C GLY A 680 -3.85 -8.91 29.87
N GLN A 681 -3.34 -7.90 30.59
CA GLN A 681 -4.00 -7.42 31.80
C GLN A 681 -5.39 -6.85 31.53
N ARG A 682 -5.50 -5.97 30.53
CA ARG A 682 -6.77 -5.32 30.17
C ARG A 682 -7.82 -6.35 29.75
N VAL A 683 -7.43 -7.33 28.92
CA VAL A 683 -8.33 -8.43 28.52
C VAL A 683 -8.78 -9.23 29.75
N TYR A 684 -7.85 -9.59 30.64
CA TYR A 684 -8.18 -10.34 31.86
C TYR A 684 -9.19 -9.60 32.74
N ASP A 685 -8.97 -8.30 32.98
CA ASP A 685 -9.88 -7.48 33.79
C ASP A 685 -11.30 -7.44 33.19
N LEU A 686 -11.41 -7.34 31.86
CA LEU A 686 -12.69 -7.36 31.16
C LEU A 686 -13.37 -8.72 31.18
N VAL A 687 -12.63 -9.83 31.03
CA VAL A 687 -13.19 -11.19 31.19
C VAL A 687 -13.79 -11.34 32.59
N ARG A 688 -13.13 -10.81 33.63
CA ARG A 688 -13.67 -10.83 34.99
C ARG A 688 -14.91 -9.96 35.18
N CYS A 689 -15.05 -8.89 34.40
CA CYS A 689 -16.30 -8.13 34.33
C CYS A 689 -17.44 -8.95 33.69
N VAL A 690 -17.16 -9.73 32.65
CA VAL A 690 -18.13 -10.66 32.04
C VAL A 690 -18.54 -11.74 33.03
N ASP A 691 -17.60 -12.27 33.82
CA ASP A 691 -17.91 -13.23 34.86
C ASP A 691 -18.84 -12.65 35.94
N TYR A 692 -18.58 -11.40 36.35
CA TYR A 692 -19.43 -10.71 37.32
C TYR A 692 -20.84 -10.50 36.75
N LEU A 693 -20.97 -9.98 35.53
CA LEU A 693 -22.26 -9.82 34.85
C LEU A 693 -23.02 -11.14 34.76
N SER A 694 -22.34 -12.23 34.38
CA SER A 694 -22.94 -13.56 34.23
C SER A 694 -23.40 -14.18 35.56
N ALA A 695 -22.85 -13.70 36.69
CA ALA A 695 -23.22 -14.14 38.03
C ALA A 695 -24.35 -13.32 38.65
N LEU A 696 -24.73 -12.17 38.05
CA LEU A 696 -25.84 -11.36 38.54
C LEU A 696 -27.18 -12.10 38.34
N PRO A 697 -28.04 -12.21 39.36
CA PRO A 697 -29.30 -12.93 39.26
C PRO A 697 -30.29 -12.30 38.25
N GLU A 698 -30.12 -11.02 37.95
CA GLU A 698 -30.92 -10.29 36.97
C GLU A 698 -30.53 -10.62 35.53
N VAL A 699 -29.29 -11.03 35.26
CA VAL A 699 -28.73 -11.16 33.91
C VAL A 699 -28.93 -12.56 33.34
N ASP A 700 -29.27 -12.64 32.06
CA ASP A 700 -29.17 -13.88 31.31
C ASP A 700 -27.74 -14.04 30.75
N PRO A 701 -26.96 -15.06 31.20
CA PRO A 701 -25.57 -15.23 30.77
C PRO A 701 -25.43 -15.54 29.27
N LEU A 702 -26.50 -15.91 28.57
CA LEU A 702 -26.51 -16.11 27.12
C LEU A 702 -26.77 -14.82 26.33
N ARG A 703 -27.07 -13.70 27.00
CA ARG A 703 -27.41 -12.41 26.39
C ARG A 703 -26.51 -11.28 26.87
N VAL A 704 -25.21 -11.57 26.92
CA VAL A 704 -24.17 -10.60 27.25
C VAL A 704 -23.46 -10.13 25.98
N GLY A 705 -23.34 -8.81 25.80
CA GLY A 705 -22.54 -8.20 24.73
C GLY A 705 -21.53 -7.18 25.26
N CYS A 706 -20.77 -6.58 24.36
CA CYS A 706 -19.85 -5.49 24.70
C CYS A 706 -19.82 -4.38 23.66
N ALA A 707 -19.55 -3.15 24.09
CA ALA A 707 -19.41 -1.98 23.23
C ALA A 707 -18.32 -1.03 23.72
N GLY A 708 -17.64 -0.35 22.80
CA GLY A 708 -16.62 0.63 23.15
C GLY A 708 -16.16 1.48 21.97
N LEU A 709 -15.49 2.59 22.29
CA LEU A 709 -14.96 3.56 21.31
C LEU A 709 -13.44 3.69 21.45
N SER A 710 -12.70 3.79 20.34
CA SER A 710 -11.25 4.01 20.32
C SER A 710 -10.48 2.84 20.95
N LEU A 711 -9.66 3.06 21.99
CA LEU A 711 -9.13 1.97 22.83
C LEU A 711 -10.25 1.07 23.37
N GLY A 712 -11.43 1.61 23.68
CA GLY A 712 -12.58 0.79 24.04
C GLY A 712 -13.03 -0.13 22.91
N GLY A 713 -12.96 0.34 21.66
CA GLY A 713 -13.18 -0.47 20.46
C GLY A 713 -12.15 -1.59 20.34
N GLU A 714 -10.86 -1.25 20.46
CA GLU A 714 -9.75 -2.23 20.50
C GLU A 714 -9.97 -3.30 21.57
N MET A 715 -10.33 -2.87 22.79
CA MET A 715 -10.51 -3.79 23.90
C MET A 715 -11.77 -4.66 23.74
N THR A 716 -12.84 -4.13 23.13
CA THR A 716 -14.04 -4.93 22.82
C THR A 716 -13.77 -5.98 21.75
N MET A 717 -12.95 -5.66 20.73
CA MET A 717 -12.45 -6.62 19.75
C MET A 717 -11.67 -7.74 20.45
N TRP A 718 -10.65 -7.40 21.26
CA TRP A 718 -9.85 -8.40 21.97
C TRP A 718 -10.69 -9.27 22.91
N LEU A 719 -11.56 -8.66 23.71
CA LEU A 719 -12.44 -9.38 24.61
C LEU A 719 -13.34 -10.36 23.83
N ALA A 720 -13.99 -9.89 22.78
CA ALA A 720 -14.88 -10.73 21.97
C ALA A 720 -14.12 -11.84 21.25
N ALA A 721 -12.93 -11.58 20.73
CA ALA A 721 -12.10 -12.57 20.06
C ALA A 721 -11.70 -13.74 20.99
N LEU A 722 -11.42 -13.42 22.26
CA LEU A 722 -10.84 -14.36 23.22
C LEU A 722 -11.87 -14.96 24.21
N ASP A 723 -12.99 -14.30 24.47
CA ASP A 723 -14.11 -14.80 25.28
C ASP A 723 -15.33 -15.10 24.39
N THR A 724 -15.62 -16.39 24.22
CA THR A 724 -16.68 -16.86 23.33
C THR A 724 -18.09 -16.72 23.90
N ARG A 725 -18.23 -16.26 25.15
CA ARG A 725 -19.55 -16.06 25.81
C ARG A 725 -20.31 -14.84 25.31
N LEU A 726 -19.62 -13.86 24.73
CA LEU A 726 -20.25 -12.63 24.24
C LEU A 726 -21.07 -12.91 22.97
N ALA A 727 -22.37 -12.61 23.02
CA ALA A 727 -23.30 -12.82 21.91
C ALA A 727 -23.27 -11.69 20.86
N ALA A 728 -22.86 -10.48 21.26
CA ALA A 728 -22.82 -9.30 20.40
C ALA A 728 -21.68 -8.34 20.75
N THR A 729 -21.00 -7.81 19.73
CA THR A 729 -19.86 -6.90 19.90
C THR A 729 -20.03 -5.66 19.02
N CYS A 730 -19.94 -4.47 19.61
CA CYS A 730 -19.89 -3.20 18.88
C CYS A 730 -18.55 -2.49 19.13
N SER A 731 -17.66 -2.51 18.15
CA SER A 731 -16.39 -1.79 18.20
C SER A 731 -16.49 -0.51 17.38
N ALA A 732 -16.41 0.65 18.02
CA ALA A 732 -16.48 1.95 17.38
C ALA A 732 -15.11 2.65 17.36
N GLY A 733 -14.84 3.43 16.31
CA GLY A 733 -13.61 4.22 16.18
C GLY A 733 -12.35 3.36 16.29
N PHE A 734 -12.43 2.07 15.91
CA PHE A 734 -11.29 1.15 15.90
C PHE A 734 -11.53 0.01 14.91
N LEU A 735 -11.24 0.25 13.63
CA LEU A 735 -11.12 -0.82 12.64
C LEU A 735 -10.06 -0.39 11.64
N THR A 736 -8.86 -0.95 11.78
CA THR A 736 -7.66 -0.53 11.07
C THR A 736 -6.67 -1.69 10.98
N PHE A 737 -5.43 -1.41 10.62
CA PHE A 737 -4.31 -2.34 10.61
C PHE A 737 -3.22 -1.89 11.57
N MET A 738 -2.39 -2.83 12.06
CA MET A 738 -1.34 -2.56 13.03
C MET A 738 -0.32 -1.51 12.56
N ASN A 739 0.03 -1.49 11.28
CA ASN A 739 0.93 -0.49 10.70
C ASN A 739 0.41 0.96 10.88
N GLN A 740 -0.90 1.18 10.74
CA GLN A 740 -1.49 2.51 10.94
C GLN A 740 -1.33 2.95 12.40
N MET A 741 -1.42 2.01 13.32
CA MET A 741 -1.28 2.26 14.75
C MET A 741 0.18 2.56 15.18
N GLU A 742 1.17 2.38 14.30
CA GLU A 742 2.59 2.65 14.62
C GLU A 742 3.01 4.11 14.39
N THR A 743 2.26 4.88 13.60
CA THR A 743 2.74 6.18 13.09
C THR A 743 2.08 7.41 13.75
N SER A 744 1.07 7.24 14.60
CA SER A 744 0.37 8.37 15.26
C SER A 744 -0.44 8.02 16.52
N HIS A 745 -0.28 6.81 17.08
CA HIS A 745 -1.08 6.33 18.20
C HIS A 745 -0.23 5.93 19.41
N CYS A 746 -0.89 5.78 20.56
CA CYS A 746 -0.24 5.20 21.74
C CYS A 746 0.24 3.78 21.42
N MET A 747 1.48 3.47 21.76
CA MET A 747 2.09 2.16 21.47
C MET A 747 1.71 1.06 22.48
N CYS A 748 0.71 1.30 23.35
CA CYS A 748 0.29 0.34 24.38
C CYS A 748 -0.28 -0.98 23.84
N TRP A 749 -0.63 -1.03 22.55
CA TRP A 749 -1.06 -2.23 21.84
C TRP A 749 0.10 -3.10 21.38
N LYS A 750 1.30 -2.51 21.21
CA LYS A 750 2.44 -3.16 20.54
C LYS A 750 3.13 -4.11 21.50
N GLU A 751 2.95 -5.40 21.26
CA GLU A 751 3.61 -6.48 21.99
C GLU A 751 4.57 -7.23 21.07
N LYS A 752 5.72 -7.66 21.60
CA LYS A 752 6.72 -8.40 20.82
C LYS A 752 6.11 -9.71 20.27
N GLY A 753 6.24 -9.94 18.97
CA GLY A 753 5.70 -11.12 18.30
C GLY A 753 4.26 -10.96 17.81
N LEU A 754 3.55 -9.89 18.19
CA LEU A 754 2.14 -9.71 17.85
C LEU A 754 1.99 -9.48 16.35
N ARG A 755 2.85 -8.62 15.79
CA ARG A 755 2.81 -8.22 14.38
C ARG A 755 3.15 -9.37 13.43
N GLU A 756 4.03 -10.26 13.86
CA GLU A 756 4.41 -11.48 13.16
C GLU A 756 3.30 -12.53 13.23
N LEU A 757 2.44 -12.48 14.25
CA LEU A 757 1.38 -13.45 14.46
C LEU A 757 0.10 -13.11 13.69
N VAL A 758 -0.47 -11.92 13.90
CA VAL A 758 -1.78 -11.50 13.40
C VAL A 758 -1.80 -9.99 13.11
N ASP A 759 -2.85 -9.54 12.42
CA ASP A 759 -3.25 -8.14 12.35
C ASP A 759 -4.67 -7.98 12.94
N PHE A 760 -5.16 -6.75 13.13
CA PHE A 760 -6.47 -6.53 13.75
C PHE A 760 -7.64 -7.22 13.03
N PRO A 761 -7.70 -7.28 11.68
CA PRO A 761 -8.77 -8.02 10.99
C PRO A 761 -8.82 -9.51 11.33
N ASP A 762 -7.67 -10.16 11.56
CA ASP A 762 -7.64 -11.57 11.99
C ASP A 762 -8.24 -11.73 13.38
N ILE A 763 -7.92 -10.80 14.29
CA ILE A 763 -8.46 -10.81 15.65
C ILE A 763 -9.99 -10.63 15.60
N TYR A 764 -10.49 -9.71 14.76
CA TYR A 764 -11.93 -9.58 14.51
C TYR A 764 -12.56 -10.84 13.92
N ALA A 765 -11.88 -11.55 13.01
CA ALA A 765 -12.39 -12.79 12.41
C ALA A 765 -12.58 -13.92 13.45
N LEU A 766 -11.90 -13.89 14.60
CA LEU A 766 -12.14 -14.81 15.72
C LEU A 766 -13.51 -14.63 16.39
N ILE A 767 -14.22 -13.54 16.11
CA ILE A 767 -15.56 -13.26 16.64
C ILE A 767 -16.64 -14.05 15.88
N ALA A 768 -16.42 -14.32 14.59
CA ALA A 768 -17.37 -15.05 13.75
C ALA A 768 -17.70 -16.42 14.39
N PRO A 769 -18.97 -16.90 14.32
CA PRO A 769 -20.13 -16.32 13.65
C PRO A 769 -21.03 -15.46 14.57
N ARG A 770 -20.48 -14.89 15.66
CA ARG A 770 -21.23 -14.06 16.62
C ARG A 770 -21.46 -12.67 16.05
N ARG A 771 -22.42 -11.90 16.56
CA ARG A 771 -22.80 -10.62 15.96
C ARG A 771 -21.71 -9.56 16.17
N LEU A 772 -21.31 -8.87 15.11
CA LEU A 772 -20.28 -7.83 15.11
C LEU A 772 -20.75 -6.58 14.37
N GLN A 773 -20.66 -5.42 15.02
CA GLN A 773 -20.77 -4.11 14.38
C GLN A 773 -19.46 -3.36 14.56
N CYS A 774 -18.90 -2.86 13.45
CA CYS A 774 -17.78 -1.93 13.47
C CYS A 774 -18.30 -0.53 13.09
N GLN A 775 -18.11 0.49 13.92
CA GLN A 775 -18.53 1.87 13.61
C GLN A 775 -17.33 2.75 13.27
N ILE A 776 -17.42 3.53 12.19
CA ILE A 776 -16.36 4.45 11.75
C ILE A 776 -16.95 5.76 11.24
N GLY A 777 -16.37 6.88 11.66
CA GLY A 777 -16.76 8.22 11.19
C GLY A 777 -16.19 8.54 9.82
N GLU A 778 -16.98 9.14 8.94
CA GLU A 778 -16.51 9.64 7.63
C GLU A 778 -15.47 10.76 7.77
N LYS A 779 -15.49 11.47 8.90
CA LYS A 779 -14.58 12.59 9.21
C LYS A 779 -13.43 12.18 10.12
N GLU A 780 -13.14 10.90 10.23
CA GLU A 780 -11.90 10.41 10.86
C GLU A 780 -10.69 11.02 10.14
N PRO A 781 -9.71 11.59 10.87
CA PRO A 781 -8.50 12.12 10.25
C PRO A 781 -7.75 11.04 9.46
N VAL A 782 -7.07 11.44 8.38
CA VAL A 782 -6.33 10.53 7.48
C VAL A 782 -5.28 9.70 8.23
N ASN A 783 -4.74 10.23 9.33
CA ASN A 783 -3.77 9.55 10.19
C ASN A 783 -4.39 8.73 11.35
N GLN A 784 -5.72 8.54 11.40
CA GLN A 784 -6.41 7.75 12.42
C GLN A 784 -7.17 6.55 11.82
N PHE A 785 -8.47 6.42 12.09
CA PHE A 785 -9.28 5.24 11.74
C PHE A 785 -10.13 5.50 10.49
N THR A 786 -9.47 5.72 9.35
CA THR A 786 -10.17 6.15 8.14
C THR A 786 -11.19 5.12 7.63
N PRO A 787 -12.29 5.56 6.99
CA PRO A 787 -13.22 4.65 6.31
C PRO A 787 -12.55 3.73 5.29
N VAL A 788 -11.44 4.17 4.67
CA VAL A 788 -10.69 3.38 3.68
C VAL A 788 -10.07 2.15 4.34
N LEU A 789 -9.30 2.35 5.42
CA LEU A 789 -8.70 1.27 6.18
C LEU A 789 -9.76 0.35 6.79
N ALA A 790 -10.83 0.94 7.31
CA ALA A 790 -11.93 0.20 7.89
C ALA A 790 -12.66 -0.70 6.89
N ARG A 791 -13.03 -0.17 5.71
CA ARG A 791 -13.67 -0.97 4.65
C ARG A 791 -12.78 -2.11 4.21
N ARG A 792 -11.47 -1.88 4.12
CA ARG A 792 -10.51 -2.91 3.76
C ARG A 792 -10.40 -3.99 4.82
N ALA A 793 -10.15 -3.62 6.08
CA ALA A 793 -10.13 -4.54 7.21
C ALA A 793 -11.43 -5.35 7.31
N PHE A 794 -12.57 -4.70 7.09
CA PHE A 794 -13.87 -5.36 7.09
C PHE A 794 -14.03 -6.41 5.99
N ARG A 795 -13.48 -6.19 4.79
CA ARG A 795 -13.48 -7.21 3.73
C ARG A 795 -12.73 -8.48 4.14
N GLU A 796 -11.62 -8.36 4.88
CA GLU A 796 -10.89 -9.52 5.41
C GLU A 796 -11.74 -10.28 6.44
N ILE A 797 -12.43 -9.56 7.33
CA ILE A 797 -13.34 -10.13 8.33
C ILE A 797 -14.51 -10.87 7.66
N GLN A 798 -15.10 -10.26 6.62
CA GLN A 798 -16.27 -10.80 5.90
C GLN A 798 -16.00 -12.19 5.29
N LYS A 799 -14.76 -12.49 4.89
CA LYS A 799 -14.37 -13.81 4.35
C LYS A 799 -14.71 -14.93 5.35
N CYS A 800 -14.31 -14.76 6.62
CA CYS A 800 -14.58 -15.72 7.68
C CYS A 800 -16.08 -15.87 7.97
N TYR A 801 -16.81 -14.74 8.07
CA TYR A 801 -18.26 -14.77 8.27
C TYR A 801 -19.00 -15.47 7.13
N THR A 802 -18.52 -15.32 5.89
CA THR A 802 -19.13 -15.96 4.71
C THR A 802 -18.93 -17.47 4.73
N LEU A 803 -17.72 -17.94 5.03
CA LEU A 803 -17.41 -19.37 5.14
C LEU A 803 -18.17 -20.05 6.29
N LEU A 804 -18.40 -19.34 7.39
CA LEU A 804 -19.19 -19.85 8.51
C LEU A 804 -20.71 -19.75 8.31
N GLY A 805 -21.18 -19.19 7.18
CA GLY A 805 -22.60 -19.04 6.86
C GLY A 805 -23.32 -17.99 7.71
N ALA A 806 -22.64 -16.89 8.03
CA ALA A 806 -23.08 -15.86 8.96
C ALA A 806 -22.84 -14.42 8.44
N SER A 807 -22.72 -14.22 7.13
CA SER A 807 -22.41 -12.90 6.52
C SER A 807 -23.33 -11.78 7.00
N GLU A 808 -24.58 -12.08 7.34
CA GLU A 808 -25.58 -11.14 7.84
C GLU A 808 -25.37 -10.69 9.30
N ARG A 809 -24.41 -11.30 10.02
CA ARG A 809 -24.13 -11.03 11.42
C ARG A 809 -22.97 -10.06 11.64
N ALA A 810 -22.26 -9.68 10.59
CA ALA A 810 -21.23 -8.66 10.63
C ALA A 810 -21.65 -7.44 9.81
N GLU A 811 -21.50 -6.23 10.37
CA GLU A 811 -21.72 -4.99 9.62
C GLU A 811 -20.67 -3.91 9.90
N LEU A 812 -20.32 -3.15 8.86
CA LEU A 812 -19.54 -1.91 8.95
C LEU A 812 -20.47 -0.71 8.85
N ALA A 813 -20.69 -0.05 9.98
CA ALA A 813 -21.53 1.13 10.12
C ALA A 813 -20.70 2.42 9.96
N VAL A 814 -20.57 2.90 8.73
CA VAL A 814 -19.99 4.23 8.46
C VAL A 814 -21.02 5.33 8.75
N HIS A 815 -20.64 6.36 9.50
CA HIS A 815 -21.54 7.46 9.91
C HIS A 815 -20.92 8.85 9.63
N PRO A 816 -21.73 9.91 9.45
CA PRO A 816 -21.25 11.24 9.02
C PRO A 816 -20.43 12.03 10.06
N GLY A 817 -20.22 11.44 11.24
CA GLY A 817 -19.46 12.02 12.34
C GLY A 817 -17.95 11.87 12.18
N ALA A 818 -17.20 12.33 13.18
CA ALA A 818 -15.76 12.09 13.32
C ALA A 818 -15.53 10.91 14.29
N HIS A 819 -14.54 11.02 15.19
CA HIS A 819 -14.21 10.00 16.19
C HIS A 819 -15.23 9.96 17.35
N GLU A 820 -16.40 9.38 17.12
CA GLU A 820 -17.52 9.34 18.07
C GLU A 820 -18.41 8.09 17.90
N ILE A 821 -19.29 7.81 18.88
CA ILE A 821 -20.29 6.73 18.80
C ILE A 821 -21.47 7.14 17.90
N ALA A 822 -21.89 6.24 17.01
CA ALA A 822 -23.18 6.31 16.33
C ALA A 822 -24.26 5.65 17.19
N LEU A 823 -24.80 6.43 18.14
CA LEU A 823 -25.69 5.95 19.21
C LEU A 823 -26.90 5.14 18.71
N GLU A 824 -27.66 5.69 17.75
CA GLU A 824 -28.87 5.02 17.24
C GLU A 824 -28.55 3.66 16.62
N ARG A 825 -27.44 3.56 15.89
CA ARG A 825 -26.99 2.31 15.26
C ARG A 825 -26.52 1.29 16.30
N LEU A 826 -25.81 1.74 17.34
CA LEU A 826 -25.35 0.90 18.44
C LEU A 826 -26.54 0.33 19.21
N SER A 827 -27.49 1.19 19.61
CA SER A 827 -28.67 0.79 20.37
C SER A 827 -29.54 -0.19 19.59
N ALA A 828 -29.80 0.07 18.31
CA ALA A 828 -30.56 -0.83 17.45
C ALA A 828 -29.87 -2.20 17.29
N PHE A 829 -28.56 -2.20 17.09
CA PHE A 829 -27.76 -3.42 16.99
C PHE A 829 -27.81 -4.25 18.27
N MET A 830 -27.58 -3.64 19.45
CA MET A 830 -27.62 -4.35 20.72
C MET A 830 -29.01 -4.90 21.03
N ALA A 831 -30.07 -4.13 20.77
CA ALA A 831 -31.45 -4.59 20.91
C ALA A 831 -31.74 -5.80 20.01
N GLY A 832 -31.47 -5.70 18.71
CA GLY A 832 -31.71 -6.80 17.76
C GLY A 832 -30.84 -8.04 17.99
N ALA A 833 -29.70 -7.88 18.67
CA ALA A 833 -28.77 -8.96 18.94
C ALA A 833 -29.06 -9.70 20.26
N LEU A 834 -29.48 -8.97 21.30
CA LEU A 834 -29.55 -9.47 22.68
C LEU A 834 -30.98 -9.54 23.22
N THR A 835 -32.00 -9.08 22.50
CA THR A 835 -33.40 -9.28 22.91
C THR A 835 -34.03 -10.41 22.08
N PRO A 836 -34.92 -11.23 22.65
CA PRO A 836 -35.61 -12.25 21.88
C PRO A 836 -36.42 -11.60 20.76
N ASN A 837 -36.25 -12.07 19.52
CA ASN A 837 -37.22 -11.80 18.46
C ASN A 837 -38.58 -12.32 18.97
N GLY A 838 -39.58 -11.44 19.07
CA GLY A 838 -40.95 -11.85 19.37
C GLY A 838 -41.34 -13.01 18.45
N GLY A 839 -41.54 -14.19 19.04
CA GLY A 839 -41.77 -15.41 18.29
C GLY A 839 -42.98 -15.31 17.37
N ASN A 840 -42.86 -15.99 16.23
CA ASN A 840 -44.00 -16.64 15.58
C ASN A 840 -44.94 -17.19 16.65
N THR A 841 -46.13 -16.62 16.74
CA THR A 841 -47.25 -17.24 17.44
C THR A 841 -47.81 -18.30 16.51
N VAL A 842 -47.67 -19.56 16.94
CA VAL A 842 -48.52 -20.66 16.48
C VAL A 842 -49.88 -20.44 17.12
N GLU A 843 -50.82 -19.88 16.35
CA GLU A 843 -52.22 -20.32 16.14
C GLU A 843 -52.95 -19.32 15.23
#